data_AF-A0A845YYV5-F1
#
_entry.id   AF-A0A845YYV5-F1
#
_cell.length_a   1.000
_cell.length_b   1.000
_cell.length_c   1.000
_cell.angle_alpha   90.00
_cell.angle_beta   90.00
_cell.angle_gamma   90.00
#
_symmetry.space_group_name_H-M   'P 1'
#
loop_
_entity.id
_entity.type
_entity.pdbx_description
1 polymer ?
#
loop_
_entity_poly.entity_id
_entity_poly.type
_entity_poly.pdbx_seq_one_letter_code
_entity_poly.pdbx_strand_id
1 'polypeptide(L)'
;MFVQKLDRLTLDSCVADLPSYDFEVQITTLGKVVADTFHEHPELPGVMITSAHKIIGIISRIQFFERLSRPYGLEVFLSRPIQVLWDILAKSEKLLDAETLAKRYLLLNADCSIHEAAELALKRPGTFTYEPIVIALPDRRWRLVDIKVLLLAESKLFSLAKQAAEAANKAKSEFLANMSHELRTPLNSVIGFAQILSKDTSFQPEQQERLRIINRSGEHLLSLINNILEMSKIEVGQITLNETNFDLYTVLQDMQDMFGLKVQKKGLQFVLEPDADLPQHISADEGKLRQVLINLIGNGVKFTKIGKVILRAKVEEVPENNQYQLQLEVEDTGPGIATEELNKLFVPFEQTTTGHQIKQGTGLGLAITEKFVKLMGGDITIKSTVGVGTCFQLSIPIRLSSPQSFPSRTGKGKVISLAAQQPDYRILVVDDRADNGLLLLDLLVSKGFSVKQAINGREATEIWKVWHPHLIWMDLHMPQMDGYEATKQIREWESQLDQPSFSTKIIALTASVFGQRELVLASGFDDYMVKPFQEELIWEKMSQFLGIELIYQKSGEVNCQRLQKSIYCQEQVTSEDLSVKIKDMPSEWLSELHKASSELRGKKVMQLINDIPPGKEAIAAQLKNFAENYQFDRIVKLLNFSDNIKSG
;
A
#
# COMPACT_ATOMS: atom_id res chain seq x y z
N MET A 1 -45.14 -12.02 3.58
CA MET A 1 -45.52 -12.56 2.26
C MET A 1 -44.87 -11.85 1.07
N PHE A 2 -45.07 -10.54 0.84
CA PHE A 2 -44.55 -9.87 -0.37
C PHE A 2 -43.04 -9.97 -0.58
N VAL A 3 -42.26 -9.50 0.39
CA VAL A 3 -40.78 -9.50 0.32
C VAL A 3 -40.23 -10.93 0.11
N GLN A 4 -40.82 -11.92 0.78
CA GLN A 4 -40.41 -13.35 0.69
C GLN A 4 -40.59 -13.97 -0.70
N LYS A 5 -41.40 -13.40 -1.59
CA LYS A 5 -41.50 -13.87 -2.98
C LYS A 5 -40.37 -13.33 -3.86
N LEU A 6 -39.80 -12.17 -3.53
CA LEU A 6 -38.68 -11.55 -4.26
C LEU A 6 -37.32 -12.23 -3.95
N ASP A 7 -37.23 -13.03 -2.88
CA ASP A 7 -36.02 -13.79 -2.53
C ASP A 7 -35.70 -14.93 -3.52
N ARG A 8 -36.55 -15.19 -4.51
CA ARG A 8 -36.32 -16.16 -5.60
C ARG A 8 -35.67 -15.54 -6.84
N LEU A 9 -35.52 -14.22 -6.91
CA LEU A 9 -34.93 -13.54 -8.05
C LEU A 9 -33.42 -13.81 -8.14
N THR A 10 -32.93 -14.00 -9.36
CA THR A 10 -31.51 -14.14 -9.72
C THR A 10 -31.11 -12.99 -10.63
N LEU A 11 -29.81 -12.82 -10.90
CA LEU A 11 -29.31 -11.74 -11.77
C LEU A 11 -29.89 -11.78 -13.19
N ASP A 12 -30.27 -12.96 -13.67
CA ASP A 12 -30.89 -13.17 -14.99
C ASP A 12 -32.43 -13.05 -14.97
N SER A 13 -33.04 -12.70 -13.83
CA SER A 13 -34.50 -12.62 -13.72
C SER A 13 -35.11 -11.46 -14.52
N CYS A 14 -36.21 -11.78 -15.20
CA CYS A 14 -36.99 -10.88 -16.03
C CYS A 14 -38.28 -10.44 -15.31
N VAL A 15 -39.05 -9.53 -15.92
CA VAL A 15 -40.32 -9.08 -15.33
C VAL A 15 -41.34 -10.21 -15.15
N ALA A 16 -41.25 -11.31 -15.92
CA ALA A 16 -42.09 -12.48 -15.72
C ALA A 16 -41.84 -13.21 -14.40
N ASP A 17 -40.64 -13.12 -13.81
CA ASP A 17 -40.29 -13.77 -12.54
C ASP A 17 -40.81 -13.02 -11.30
N LEU A 18 -41.31 -11.80 -11.48
CA LEU A 18 -41.96 -11.02 -10.43
C LEU A 18 -43.21 -11.76 -9.91
N PRO A 19 -43.64 -11.54 -8.66
CA PRO A 19 -44.85 -12.16 -8.14
C PRO A 19 -46.12 -11.62 -8.83
N SER A 20 -47.08 -12.51 -9.13
CA SER A 20 -48.35 -12.19 -9.80
C SER A 20 -49.47 -11.82 -8.83
N TYR A 21 -50.26 -10.81 -9.20
CA TYR A 21 -51.40 -10.28 -8.44
C TYR A 21 -52.49 -9.83 -9.42
N ASP A 22 -52.96 -10.79 -10.21
CA ASP A 22 -53.87 -10.55 -11.32
C ASP A 22 -55.32 -10.72 -10.87
N PHE A 23 -56.12 -9.68 -11.02
CA PHE A 23 -57.57 -9.74 -10.77
C PHE A 23 -58.31 -9.35 -12.05
N GLU A 24 -58.88 -10.36 -12.70
CA GLU A 24 -59.69 -10.20 -13.92
C GLU A 24 -61.17 -10.08 -13.57
N VAL A 25 -61.84 -9.13 -14.20
CA VAL A 25 -63.29 -8.89 -14.04
C VAL A 25 -63.96 -8.77 -15.40
N GLN A 26 -65.22 -9.17 -15.48
CA GLN A 26 -66.03 -8.95 -16.68
C GLN A 26 -66.68 -7.57 -16.61
N ILE A 27 -67.07 -7.02 -17.76
CA ILE A 27 -67.90 -5.80 -17.82
C ILE A 27 -69.20 -5.90 -17.00
N THR A 28 -69.72 -7.12 -16.82
CA THR A 28 -70.91 -7.46 -16.03
C THR A 28 -70.66 -7.58 -14.53
N THR A 29 -69.41 -7.65 -14.06
CA THR A 29 -69.06 -7.74 -12.64
C THR A 29 -69.52 -6.49 -11.90
N LEU A 30 -70.15 -6.64 -10.73
CA LEU A 30 -70.57 -5.50 -9.90
C LEU A 30 -69.38 -4.82 -9.24
N GLY A 31 -69.38 -3.49 -9.17
CA GLY A 31 -68.29 -2.75 -8.52
C GLY A 31 -68.17 -3.07 -7.02
N LYS A 32 -69.24 -3.51 -6.35
CA LYS A 32 -69.13 -4.02 -4.96
C LYS A 32 -68.14 -5.18 -4.84
N VAL A 33 -68.17 -6.15 -5.76
CA VAL A 33 -67.23 -7.29 -5.74
C VAL A 33 -65.79 -6.80 -5.82
N VAL A 34 -65.54 -5.80 -6.69
CA VAL A 34 -64.21 -5.21 -6.84
C VAL A 34 -63.77 -4.43 -5.59
N ALA A 35 -64.68 -3.72 -4.94
CA ALA A 35 -64.40 -3.00 -3.69
C ALA A 35 -64.08 -3.97 -2.53
N ASP A 36 -64.88 -5.03 -2.38
CA ASP A 36 -64.69 -6.06 -1.36
C ASP A 36 -63.34 -6.78 -1.59
N THR A 37 -63.02 -7.21 -2.82
CA THR A 37 -61.72 -7.82 -3.16
C THR A 37 -60.54 -6.87 -2.93
N PHE A 38 -60.65 -5.57 -3.23
CA PHE A 38 -59.61 -4.58 -2.91
C PHE A 38 -59.46 -4.29 -1.40
N HIS A 39 -60.42 -4.71 -0.57
CA HIS A 39 -60.35 -4.63 0.88
C HIS A 39 -59.65 -5.87 1.46
N GLU A 40 -60.00 -7.06 0.95
CA GLU A 40 -59.38 -8.35 1.30
C GLU A 40 -57.92 -8.45 0.81
N HIS A 41 -57.64 -7.91 -0.38
CA HIS A 41 -56.34 -7.93 -1.04
C HIS A 41 -55.82 -6.51 -1.29
N PRO A 42 -55.30 -5.83 -0.24
CA PRO A 42 -54.77 -4.47 -0.36
C PRO A 42 -53.53 -4.34 -1.23
N GLU A 43 -52.97 -5.46 -1.69
CA GLU A 43 -51.83 -5.54 -2.59
C GLU A 43 -52.15 -5.41 -4.09
N LEU A 44 -53.41 -5.56 -4.50
CA LEU A 44 -53.77 -5.57 -5.92
C LEU A 44 -53.54 -4.17 -6.53
N PRO A 45 -52.74 -4.04 -7.61
CA PRO A 45 -52.47 -2.73 -8.22
C PRO A 45 -53.65 -2.18 -9.02
N GLY A 46 -54.55 -3.06 -9.48
CA GLY A 46 -55.71 -2.72 -10.31
C GLY A 46 -56.49 -3.95 -10.72
N VAL A 47 -57.42 -3.76 -11.66
CA VAL A 47 -58.18 -4.85 -12.30
C VAL A 47 -58.04 -4.82 -13.82
N MET A 48 -58.01 -5.99 -14.44
CA MET A 48 -58.12 -6.14 -15.89
C MET A 48 -59.57 -6.42 -16.27
N ILE A 49 -60.13 -5.63 -17.19
CA ILE A 49 -61.51 -5.75 -17.65
C ILE A 49 -61.52 -6.54 -18.95
N THR A 50 -62.25 -7.65 -18.95
CA THR A 50 -62.39 -8.54 -20.10
C THR A 50 -63.81 -8.57 -20.66
N SER A 51 -63.90 -8.80 -21.97
CA SER A 51 -65.13 -9.13 -22.68
C SER A 51 -64.82 -10.14 -23.79
N ALA A 52 -65.62 -11.21 -23.88
CA ALA A 52 -65.39 -12.31 -24.82
C ALA A 52 -63.93 -12.82 -24.86
N HIS A 53 -63.31 -12.96 -23.67
CA HIS A 53 -61.92 -13.41 -23.49
C HIS A 53 -60.84 -12.48 -24.09
N LYS A 54 -61.17 -11.22 -24.36
CA LYS A 54 -60.22 -10.16 -24.72
C LYS A 54 -60.15 -9.12 -23.61
N ILE A 55 -58.96 -8.64 -23.28
CA ILE A 55 -58.81 -7.42 -22.48
C ILE A 55 -59.32 -6.25 -23.30
N ILE A 56 -60.18 -5.45 -22.69
CA ILE A 56 -60.74 -4.22 -23.27
C ILE A 56 -60.45 -2.99 -22.41
N GLY A 57 -60.00 -3.17 -21.16
CA GLY A 57 -59.69 -2.07 -20.26
C GLY A 57 -58.90 -2.50 -19.03
N ILE A 58 -58.33 -1.53 -18.32
CA ILE A 58 -57.61 -1.69 -17.06
C ILE A 58 -57.99 -0.51 -16.16
N ILE A 59 -58.18 -0.74 -14.86
CA ILE A 59 -58.45 0.32 -13.88
C ILE A 59 -57.50 0.15 -12.69
N SER A 60 -56.73 1.19 -12.35
CA SER A 60 -55.89 1.19 -11.15
C SER A 60 -56.74 1.22 -9.88
N ARG A 61 -56.25 0.59 -8.80
CA ARG A 61 -56.95 0.58 -7.50
C ARG A 61 -57.25 1.99 -7.00
N ILE A 62 -56.36 2.94 -7.29
CA ILE A 62 -56.53 4.35 -6.90
C ILE A 62 -57.63 5.02 -7.73
N GLN A 63 -57.65 4.89 -9.06
CA GLN A 63 -58.75 5.44 -9.88
C GLN A 63 -60.11 4.86 -9.49
N PHE A 64 -60.17 3.57 -9.13
CA PHE A 64 -61.40 2.93 -8.67
C PHE A 64 -61.96 3.61 -7.40
N PHE A 65 -61.14 3.79 -6.37
CA PHE A 65 -61.57 4.47 -5.13
C PHE A 65 -61.80 5.97 -5.31
N GLU A 66 -61.02 6.65 -6.16
CA GLU A 66 -61.23 8.06 -6.51
C GLU A 66 -62.57 8.29 -7.22
N ARG A 67 -63.04 7.33 -8.02
CA ARG A 67 -64.37 7.40 -8.66
C ARG A 67 -65.49 7.07 -7.67
N LEU A 68 -65.29 6.15 -6.73
CA LEU A 68 -66.23 5.87 -5.63
C LEU A 68 -66.41 7.07 -4.68
N SER A 69 -65.38 7.87 -4.45
CA SER A 69 -65.42 9.02 -3.52
C SER A 69 -66.17 10.25 -4.05
N ARG A 70 -66.53 10.27 -5.34
CA ARG A 70 -67.29 11.38 -5.96
C ARG A 70 -68.75 11.38 -5.49
N PRO A 71 -69.44 12.54 -5.47
CA PRO A 71 -70.87 12.61 -5.16
C PRO A 71 -71.69 11.63 -6.01
N TYR A 72 -72.57 10.86 -5.36
CA TYR A 72 -73.34 9.75 -5.94
C TYR A 72 -72.53 8.56 -6.49
N GLY A 73 -71.19 8.59 -6.44
CA GLY A 73 -70.30 7.55 -6.96
C GLY A 73 -70.45 6.21 -6.23
N LEU A 74 -70.60 6.23 -4.90
CA LEU A 74 -70.75 5.02 -4.09
C LEU A 74 -71.95 4.16 -4.56
N GLU A 75 -73.13 4.75 -4.67
CA GLU A 75 -74.34 4.05 -5.11
C GLU A 75 -74.29 3.66 -6.59
N VAL A 76 -73.79 4.56 -7.45
CA VAL A 76 -73.69 4.32 -8.90
C VAL A 76 -72.69 3.23 -9.24
N PHE A 77 -71.57 3.12 -8.53
CA PHE A 77 -70.51 2.15 -8.87
C PHE A 77 -70.57 0.85 -8.06
N LEU A 78 -71.02 0.84 -6.80
CA LEU A 78 -71.16 -0.42 -6.06
C LEU A 78 -72.32 -1.28 -6.60
N SER A 79 -73.45 -0.65 -6.97
CA SER A 79 -74.69 -1.33 -7.35
C SER A 79 -74.88 -1.53 -8.85
N ARG A 80 -73.96 -1.06 -9.70
CA ARG A 80 -74.00 -1.26 -11.16
C ARG A 80 -72.80 -2.08 -11.65
N PRO A 81 -72.87 -2.65 -12.88
CA PRO A 81 -71.73 -3.32 -13.49
C PRO A 81 -70.56 -2.38 -13.77
N ILE A 82 -69.33 -2.92 -13.74
CA ILE A 82 -68.06 -2.25 -14.05
C ILE A 82 -68.09 -1.58 -15.43
N GLN A 83 -68.91 -2.05 -16.38
CA GLN A 83 -69.17 -1.38 -17.66
C GLN A 83 -69.49 0.12 -17.51
N VAL A 84 -70.28 0.52 -16.51
CA VAL A 84 -70.67 1.92 -16.31
C VAL A 84 -69.46 2.78 -15.91
N LEU A 85 -68.58 2.23 -15.07
CA LEU A 85 -67.33 2.89 -14.68
C LEU A 85 -66.36 3.00 -15.87
N TRP A 86 -66.25 1.92 -16.65
CA TRP A 86 -65.43 1.87 -17.86
C TRP A 86 -65.87 2.89 -18.91
N ASP A 87 -67.15 2.92 -19.26
CA ASP A 87 -67.71 3.86 -20.25
C ASP A 87 -67.49 5.33 -19.84
N ILE A 88 -67.54 5.63 -18.53
CA ILE A 88 -67.28 6.96 -17.99
C ILE A 88 -65.79 7.32 -18.07
N LEU A 89 -64.89 6.40 -17.71
CA LEU A 89 -63.44 6.60 -17.83
C LEU A 89 -63.07 6.87 -19.30
N ALA A 90 -63.47 5.95 -20.20
CA ALA A 90 -63.22 6.03 -21.63
C ALA A 90 -63.72 7.35 -22.25
N LYS A 91 -64.93 7.79 -21.90
CA LYS A 91 -65.47 9.10 -22.33
C LYS A 91 -64.71 10.30 -21.74
N SER A 92 -64.32 10.24 -20.48
CA SER A 92 -63.60 11.36 -19.83
C SER A 92 -62.19 11.58 -20.40
N GLU A 93 -61.62 10.58 -21.06
CA GLU A 93 -60.20 10.54 -21.44
C GLU A 93 -59.97 10.31 -22.94
N LYS A 94 -61.04 10.29 -23.76
CA LYS A 94 -61.01 10.00 -25.21
C LYS A 94 -60.33 8.67 -25.58
N LEU A 95 -60.35 7.67 -24.69
CA LEU A 95 -59.76 6.35 -24.93
C LEU A 95 -60.65 5.53 -25.88
N LEU A 96 -60.22 5.40 -27.14
CA LEU A 96 -60.97 4.67 -28.18
C LEU A 96 -60.11 3.73 -29.07
N ASP A 97 -58.77 3.76 -28.95
CA ASP A 97 -57.88 2.86 -29.69
C ASP A 97 -56.84 2.14 -28.79
N ALA A 98 -56.28 1.05 -29.32
CA ALA A 98 -55.31 0.22 -28.62
C ALA A 98 -53.95 0.89 -28.43
N GLU A 99 -53.59 1.84 -29.30
CA GLU A 99 -52.31 2.55 -29.26
C GLU A 99 -52.29 3.59 -28.13
N THR A 100 -53.41 4.24 -27.86
CA THR A 100 -53.60 5.17 -26.73
C THR A 100 -53.65 4.41 -25.40
N LEU A 101 -54.22 3.20 -25.38
CA LEU A 101 -54.13 2.30 -24.21
C LEU A 101 -52.66 1.91 -23.93
N ALA A 102 -51.88 1.55 -24.94
CA ALA A 102 -50.45 1.24 -24.80
C ALA A 102 -49.56 2.44 -24.44
N LYS A 103 -50.01 3.68 -24.72
CA LYS A 103 -49.36 4.92 -24.25
C LYS A 103 -49.71 5.26 -22.80
N ARG A 104 -50.92 4.88 -22.34
CA ARG A 104 -51.40 5.13 -20.97
C ARG A 104 -50.84 4.12 -19.97
N TYR A 105 -50.92 2.83 -20.29
CA TYR A 105 -50.41 1.74 -19.47
C TYR A 105 -49.05 1.29 -20.01
N LEU A 106 -48.03 1.23 -19.15
CA LEU A 106 -46.72 0.73 -19.57
C LEU A 106 -46.84 -0.77 -19.87
N LEU A 107 -46.78 -1.12 -21.16
CA LEU A 107 -46.78 -2.51 -21.61
C LEU A 107 -45.35 -3.00 -21.82
N LEU A 108 -45.02 -4.10 -21.17
CA LEU A 108 -43.73 -4.78 -21.23
C LEU A 108 -43.91 -6.21 -21.75
N ASN A 109 -42.92 -6.72 -22.48
CA ASN A 109 -42.84 -8.14 -22.82
C ASN A 109 -42.32 -8.94 -21.60
N ALA A 110 -42.69 -10.21 -21.50
CA ALA A 110 -42.23 -11.13 -20.45
C ALA A 110 -40.71 -11.11 -20.24
N ASP A 111 -39.95 -11.10 -21.34
CA ASP A 111 -38.49 -11.20 -21.36
C ASP A 111 -37.79 -9.86 -21.06
N CYS A 112 -38.53 -8.77 -20.79
CA CYS A 112 -37.95 -7.48 -20.45
C CYS A 112 -37.18 -7.59 -19.12
N SER A 113 -35.99 -7.00 -19.05
CA SER A 113 -35.20 -7.00 -17.83
C SER A 113 -35.87 -6.14 -16.76
N ILE A 114 -35.75 -6.54 -15.48
CA ILE A 114 -36.34 -5.78 -14.37
C ILE A 114 -35.79 -4.35 -14.29
N HIS A 115 -34.53 -4.12 -14.69
CA HIS A 115 -33.90 -2.81 -14.74
C HIS A 115 -34.46 -1.92 -15.86
N GLU A 116 -34.53 -2.41 -17.10
CA GLU A 116 -35.12 -1.69 -18.23
C GLU A 116 -36.58 -1.32 -17.95
N ALA A 117 -37.34 -2.27 -17.41
CA ALA A 117 -38.71 -2.07 -16.97
C ALA A 117 -38.84 -0.97 -15.91
N ALA A 118 -37.95 -0.93 -14.91
CA ALA A 118 -37.94 0.09 -13.87
C ALA A 118 -37.60 1.47 -14.44
N GLU A 119 -36.61 1.56 -15.34
CA GLU A 119 -36.22 2.79 -16.02
C GLU A 119 -37.37 3.34 -16.89
N LEU A 120 -38.06 2.47 -17.65
CA LEU A 120 -39.25 2.82 -18.41
C LEU A 120 -40.41 3.28 -17.52
N ALA A 121 -40.58 2.67 -16.34
CA ALA A 121 -41.60 3.08 -15.37
C ALA A 121 -41.31 4.46 -14.77
N LEU A 122 -40.06 4.76 -14.45
CA LEU A 122 -39.62 6.05 -13.90
C LEU A 122 -39.65 7.19 -14.94
N LYS A 123 -39.48 6.89 -16.23
CA LYS A 123 -39.60 7.86 -17.33
C LYS A 123 -41.06 8.31 -17.62
N ARG A 124 -42.07 7.68 -17.00
CA ARG A 124 -43.48 8.07 -17.19
C ARG A 124 -43.80 9.42 -16.51
N PRO A 125 -44.67 10.26 -17.09
CA PRO A 125 -45.21 11.43 -16.41
C PRO A 125 -45.79 11.09 -15.03
N GLY A 126 -45.57 11.96 -14.03
CA GLY A 126 -46.03 11.74 -12.64
C GLY A 126 -47.54 11.55 -12.47
N THR A 127 -48.34 11.92 -13.47
CA THR A 127 -49.78 11.61 -13.55
C THR A 127 -50.09 10.12 -13.69
N PHE A 128 -49.11 9.29 -14.06
CA PHE A 128 -49.26 7.85 -14.28
C PHE A 128 -48.46 6.98 -13.29
N THR A 129 -47.83 7.57 -12.26
CA THR A 129 -47.07 6.85 -11.23
C THR A 129 -47.89 5.78 -10.50
N TYR A 130 -49.21 5.95 -10.44
CA TYR A 130 -50.16 5.04 -9.80
C TYR A 130 -50.87 4.08 -10.76
N GLU A 131 -50.60 4.17 -12.06
CA GLU A 131 -51.21 3.28 -13.05
C GLU A 131 -50.41 1.98 -13.18
N PRO A 132 -51.07 0.81 -13.11
CA PRO A 132 -50.41 -0.49 -13.13
C PRO A 132 -49.58 -0.67 -14.41
N ILE A 133 -48.48 -1.40 -14.26
CA ILE A 133 -47.63 -1.85 -15.34
C ILE A 133 -48.19 -3.19 -15.83
N VAL A 134 -48.20 -3.39 -17.15
CA VAL A 134 -48.77 -4.57 -17.80
C VAL A 134 -47.64 -5.41 -18.38
N ILE A 135 -47.64 -6.71 -18.11
CA ILE A 135 -46.70 -7.66 -18.72
C ILE A 135 -47.49 -8.57 -19.66
N ALA A 136 -47.11 -8.61 -20.94
CA ALA A 136 -47.58 -9.59 -21.90
C ALA A 136 -46.77 -10.89 -21.78
N LEU A 137 -47.45 -12.00 -21.46
CA LEU A 137 -46.88 -13.34 -21.46
C LEU A 137 -47.01 -14.00 -22.85
N PRO A 138 -46.12 -14.96 -23.21
CA PRO A 138 -46.15 -15.64 -24.50
C PRO A 138 -47.51 -16.27 -24.86
N ASP A 139 -48.25 -16.77 -23.86
CA ASP A 139 -49.52 -17.48 -24.02
C ASP A 139 -50.72 -16.56 -24.33
N ARG A 140 -50.50 -15.29 -24.65
CA ARG A 140 -51.52 -14.21 -24.68
C ARG A 140 -52.21 -13.96 -23.34
N ARG A 141 -51.59 -14.40 -22.24
CA ARG A 141 -51.95 -14.00 -20.87
C ARG A 141 -51.31 -12.66 -20.55
N TRP A 142 -51.90 -11.94 -19.61
CA TRP A 142 -51.46 -10.61 -19.21
C TRP A 142 -51.36 -10.57 -17.69
N ARG A 143 -50.48 -9.72 -17.18
CA ARG A 143 -50.27 -9.59 -15.74
C ARG A 143 -50.14 -8.13 -15.33
N LEU A 144 -50.59 -7.81 -14.12
CA LEU A 144 -50.43 -6.49 -13.52
C LEU A 144 -49.30 -6.48 -12.49
N VAL A 145 -48.48 -5.43 -12.52
CA VAL A 145 -47.40 -5.18 -11.57
C VAL A 145 -47.48 -3.74 -11.05
N ASP A 146 -47.34 -3.58 -9.74
CA ASP A 146 -47.18 -2.27 -9.10
C ASP A 146 -45.74 -1.76 -9.31
N ILE A 147 -45.57 -0.47 -9.58
CA ILE A 147 -44.24 0.15 -9.72
C ILE A 147 -43.35 -0.09 -8.49
N LYS A 148 -43.92 -0.19 -7.28
CA LYS A 148 -43.18 -0.51 -6.05
C LYS A 148 -42.61 -1.93 -6.07
N VAL A 149 -43.32 -2.91 -6.63
CA VAL A 149 -42.82 -4.29 -6.77
C VAL A 149 -41.61 -4.30 -7.69
N LEU A 150 -41.67 -3.53 -8.77
CA LEU A 150 -40.60 -3.41 -9.75
C LEU A 150 -39.35 -2.71 -9.17
N LEU A 151 -39.52 -1.59 -8.46
CA LEU A 151 -38.42 -0.88 -7.78
C LEU A 151 -37.80 -1.70 -6.64
N LEU A 152 -38.62 -2.47 -5.89
CA LEU A 152 -38.11 -3.39 -4.86
C LEU A 152 -37.33 -4.55 -5.48
N ALA A 153 -37.77 -5.06 -6.63
CA ALA A 153 -37.05 -6.09 -7.36
C ALA A 153 -35.71 -5.57 -7.93
N GLU A 154 -35.70 -4.38 -8.54
CA GLU A 154 -34.48 -3.72 -9.00
C GLU A 154 -33.47 -3.50 -7.86
N SER A 155 -33.94 -2.97 -6.72
CA SER A 155 -33.11 -2.80 -5.51
C SER A 155 -32.55 -4.13 -4.98
N LYS A 156 -33.33 -5.21 -5.04
CA LYS A 156 -32.88 -6.57 -4.69
C LYS A 156 -31.81 -7.08 -5.65
N LEU A 157 -32.01 -6.95 -6.97
CA LEU A 157 -31.04 -7.35 -7.99
C LEU A 157 -29.73 -6.56 -7.86
N PHE A 158 -29.81 -5.25 -7.64
CA PHE A 158 -28.65 -4.40 -7.40
C PHE A 158 -27.87 -4.85 -6.16
N SER A 159 -28.57 -5.19 -5.07
CA SER A 159 -27.96 -5.73 -3.85
C SER A 159 -27.27 -7.09 -4.09
N LEU A 160 -27.89 -7.99 -4.87
CA LEU A 160 -27.30 -9.28 -5.24
C LEU A 160 -26.05 -9.10 -6.13
N ALA A 161 -26.11 -8.20 -7.11
CA ALA A 161 -24.97 -7.88 -7.99
C ALA A 161 -23.80 -7.31 -7.18
N LYS A 162 -24.08 -6.40 -6.25
CA LYS A 162 -23.09 -5.85 -5.31
C LYS A 162 -22.45 -6.94 -4.45
N GLN A 163 -23.24 -7.82 -3.84
CA GLN A 163 -22.73 -8.93 -3.01
C GLN A 163 -21.87 -9.90 -3.82
N ALA A 164 -22.27 -10.23 -5.05
CA ALA A 164 -21.48 -11.08 -5.94
C ALA A 164 -20.12 -10.42 -6.32
N ALA A 165 -20.12 -9.12 -6.61
CA ALA A 165 -18.89 -8.36 -6.90
C ALA A 165 -17.97 -8.25 -5.67
N GLU A 166 -18.52 -8.00 -4.48
CA GLU A 166 -17.76 -7.96 -3.22
C GLU A 166 -17.15 -9.33 -2.88
N ALA A 167 -17.91 -10.42 -3.05
CA ALA A 167 -17.42 -11.78 -2.85
C ALA A 167 -16.31 -12.14 -3.86
N ALA A 168 -16.45 -11.77 -5.14
CA ALA A 168 -15.43 -11.99 -6.15
C ALA A 168 -14.14 -11.20 -5.86
N ASN A 169 -14.25 -9.93 -5.45
CA ASN A 169 -13.09 -9.12 -5.06
C ASN A 169 -12.37 -9.66 -3.83
N LYS A 170 -13.12 -10.16 -2.84
CA LYS A 170 -12.55 -10.84 -1.66
C LYS A 170 -11.80 -12.11 -2.05
N ALA A 171 -12.43 -13.00 -2.84
CA ALA A 171 -11.80 -14.23 -3.31
C ALA A 171 -10.54 -13.98 -4.17
N LYS A 172 -10.57 -12.97 -5.06
CA LYS A 172 -9.40 -12.50 -5.82
C LYS A 172 -8.25 -12.10 -4.89
N SER A 173 -8.55 -11.39 -3.79
CA SER A 173 -7.54 -10.90 -2.85
C SER A 173 -6.97 -12.00 -1.96
N GLU A 174 -7.81 -12.93 -1.49
CA GLU A 174 -7.36 -14.13 -0.76
C GLU A 174 -6.46 -15.01 -1.63
N PHE A 175 -6.82 -15.21 -2.90
CA PHE A 175 -5.98 -15.92 -3.88
C PHE A 175 -4.62 -15.22 -4.08
N LEU A 176 -4.60 -13.90 -4.30
CA LEU A 176 -3.37 -13.14 -4.47
C LEU A 176 -2.49 -13.17 -3.21
N ALA A 177 -3.08 -13.06 -2.02
CA ALA A 177 -2.37 -13.16 -0.74
C ALA A 177 -1.64 -14.50 -0.59
N ASN A 178 -2.35 -15.61 -0.83
CA ASN A 178 -1.80 -16.97 -0.75
C ASN A 178 -0.71 -17.18 -1.83
N MET A 179 -0.98 -16.82 -3.09
CA MET A 179 -0.02 -16.94 -4.18
C MET A 179 1.25 -16.11 -3.94
N SER A 180 1.16 -14.94 -3.31
CA SER A 180 2.36 -14.19 -2.96
C SER A 180 3.21 -14.90 -1.90
N HIS A 181 2.63 -15.64 -0.96
CA HIS A 181 3.39 -16.43 0.01
C HIS A 181 4.13 -17.57 -0.70
N GLU A 182 3.42 -18.30 -1.56
CA GLU A 182 3.96 -19.38 -2.40
C GLU A 182 5.06 -18.91 -3.37
N LEU A 183 4.99 -17.67 -3.87
CA LEU A 183 6.01 -17.10 -4.76
C LEU A 183 7.20 -16.49 -3.99
N ARG A 184 6.96 -15.85 -2.85
CA ARG A 184 7.99 -15.22 -2.00
C ARG A 184 8.95 -16.27 -1.44
N THR A 185 8.41 -17.40 -1.01
CA THR A 185 9.11 -18.52 -0.37
C THR A 185 10.30 -19.06 -1.20
N PRO A 186 10.13 -19.55 -2.44
CA PRO A 186 11.24 -20.00 -3.28
C PRO A 186 12.12 -18.84 -3.77
N LEU A 187 11.54 -17.66 -4.01
CA LEU A 187 12.28 -16.49 -4.48
C LEU A 187 13.29 -15.99 -3.44
N ASN A 188 12.90 -15.96 -2.16
CA ASN A 188 13.78 -15.62 -1.05
C ASN A 188 14.94 -16.61 -0.92
N SER A 189 14.71 -17.91 -1.14
CA SER A 189 15.79 -18.90 -1.18
C SER A 189 16.78 -18.63 -2.31
N VAL A 190 16.30 -18.34 -3.54
CA VAL A 190 17.16 -18.01 -4.68
C VAL A 190 17.98 -16.75 -4.41
N ILE A 191 17.38 -15.70 -3.87
CA ILE A 191 18.08 -14.46 -3.48
C ILE A 191 19.08 -14.74 -2.36
N GLY A 192 18.70 -15.49 -1.32
CA GLY A 192 19.56 -15.82 -0.18
C GLY A 192 20.83 -16.54 -0.62
N PHE A 193 20.70 -17.61 -1.41
CA PHE A 193 21.87 -18.32 -1.96
C PHE A 193 22.70 -17.43 -2.90
N ALA A 194 22.07 -16.63 -3.77
CA ALA A 194 22.80 -15.71 -4.63
C ALA A 194 23.53 -14.59 -3.86
N GLN A 195 22.99 -14.12 -2.73
CA GLN A 195 23.66 -13.20 -1.82
C GLN A 195 24.84 -13.86 -1.08
N ILE A 196 24.68 -15.09 -0.59
CA ILE A 196 25.77 -15.87 0.06
C ILE A 196 26.92 -16.08 -0.93
N LEU A 197 26.62 -16.60 -2.13
CA LEU A 197 27.61 -16.81 -3.19
C LEU A 197 28.30 -15.50 -3.62
N SER A 198 27.59 -14.36 -3.61
CA SER A 198 28.19 -13.05 -3.94
C SER A 198 29.21 -12.54 -2.92
N LYS A 199 29.26 -13.11 -1.71
CA LYS A 199 30.24 -12.77 -0.67
C LYS A 199 31.53 -13.59 -0.77
N ASP A 200 31.53 -14.69 -1.53
CA ASP A 200 32.72 -15.53 -1.72
C ASP A 200 33.68 -14.88 -2.74
N THR A 201 34.90 -14.64 -2.28
CA THR A 201 35.98 -14.00 -3.06
C THR A 201 36.68 -14.95 -4.03
N SER A 202 36.36 -16.24 -4.03
CA SER A 202 36.91 -17.24 -4.97
C SER A 202 36.31 -17.13 -6.38
N PHE A 203 35.13 -16.52 -6.53
CA PHE A 203 34.45 -16.37 -7.82
C PHE A 203 35.14 -15.37 -8.74
N GLN A 204 35.21 -15.71 -10.03
CA GLN A 204 35.72 -14.83 -11.08
C GLN A 204 34.80 -13.60 -11.27
N PRO A 205 35.33 -12.45 -11.76
CA PRO A 205 34.54 -11.23 -11.91
C PRO A 205 33.25 -11.39 -12.74
N GLU A 206 33.28 -12.24 -13.77
CA GLU A 206 32.11 -12.54 -14.59
C GLU A 206 31.03 -13.36 -13.83
N GLN A 207 31.46 -14.26 -12.94
CA GLN A 207 30.55 -15.03 -12.09
C GLN A 207 29.91 -14.14 -11.02
N GLN A 208 30.68 -13.22 -10.42
CA GLN A 208 30.16 -12.21 -9.51
C GLN A 208 29.11 -11.30 -10.19
N GLU A 209 29.34 -10.90 -11.44
CA GLU A 209 28.35 -10.09 -12.17
C GLU A 209 27.07 -10.89 -12.48
N ARG A 210 27.18 -12.16 -12.87
CA ARG A 210 26.01 -13.06 -13.03
C ARG A 210 25.22 -13.20 -11.72
N LEU A 211 25.89 -13.32 -10.57
CA LEU A 211 25.24 -13.35 -9.24
C LEU A 211 24.55 -12.02 -8.89
N ARG A 212 25.15 -10.86 -9.22
CA ARG A 212 24.49 -9.55 -9.07
C ARG A 212 23.25 -9.43 -9.94
N ILE A 213 23.28 -9.94 -11.17
CA ILE A 213 22.11 -9.96 -12.07
C ILE A 213 20.99 -10.82 -11.49
N ILE A 214 21.30 -12.00 -10.94
CA ILE A 214 20.31 -12.87 -10.26
C ILE A 214 19.68 -12.14 -9.06
N ASN A 215 20.50 -11.58 -8.16
CA ASN A 215 20.01 -10.84 -6.99
C ASN A 215 19.10 -9.66 -7.39
N ARG A 216 19.56 -8.81 -8.32
CA ARG A 216 18.78 -7.66 -8.81
C ARG A 216 17.45 -8.09 -9.45
N SER A 217 17.45 -9.22 -10.17
CA SER A 217 16.24 -9.75 -10.82
C SER A 217 15.25 -10.31 -9.79
N GLY A 218 15.76 -11.00 -8.77
CA GLY A 218 14.96 -11.52 -7.67
C GLY A 218 14.34 -10.41 -6.81
N GLU A 219 15.14 -9.42 -6.39
CA GLU A 219 14.67 -8.23 -5.67
C GLU A 219 13.59 -7.47 -6.46
N HIS A 220 13.77 -7.35 -7.78
CA HIS A 220 12.78 -6.71 -8.65
C HIS A 220 11.46 -7.50 -8.72
N LEU A 221 11.53 -8.83 -8.83
CA LEU A 221 10.34 -9.69 -8.83
C LEU A 221 9.61 -9.67 -7.47
N LEU A 222 10.36 -9.64 -6.37
CA LEU A 222 9.80 -9.51 -5.02
C LEU A 222 9.06 -8.17 -4.85
N SER A 223 9.64 -7.07 -5.33
CA SER A 223 9.00 -5.75 -5.36
C SER A 223 7.74 -5.74 -6.23
N LEU A 224 7.76 -6.38 -7.40
CA LEU A 224 6.59 -6.58 -8.27
C LEU A 224 5.44 -7.27 -7.53
N ILE A 225 5.71 -8.41 -6.89
CA ILE A 225 4.73 -9.19 -6.14
C ILE A 225 4.16 -8.38 -4.96
N ASN A 226 5.02 -7.70 -4.19
CA ASN A 226 4.58 -6.87 -3.07
C ASN A 226 3.69 -5.70 -3.52
N ASN A 227 4.04 -5.02 -4.62
CA ASN A 227 3.22 -3.93 -5.16
C ASN A 227 1.84 -4.43 -5.63
N ILE A 228 1.75 -5.63 -6.22
CA ILE A 228 0.48 -6.25 -6.62
C ILE A 228 -0.37 -6.59 -5.39
N LEU A 229 0.24 -7.14 -4.33
CA LEU A 229 -0.44 -7.38 -3.06
C LEU A 229 -0.96 -6.09 -2.41
N GLU A 230 -0.12 -5.06 -2.35
CA GLU A 230 -0.51 -3.76 -1.80
C GLU A 230 -1.72 -3.23 -2.56
N MET A 231 -1.68 -3.19 -3.90
CA MET A 231 -2.80 -2.80 -4.74
C MET A 231 -4.09 -3.58 -4.42
N SER A 232 -4.01 -4.92 -4.33
CA SER A 232 -5.16 -5.78 -4.01
C SER A 232 -5.74 -5.50 -2.62
N LYS A 233 -4.90 -5.21 -1.62
CA LYS A 233 -5.34 -4.83 -0.27
C LYS A 233 -6.00 -3.45 -0.24
N ILE A 234 -5.59 -2.53 -1.13
CA ILE A 234 -6.27 -1.23 -1.28
C ILE A 234 -7.67 -1.44 -1.86
N GLU A 235 -7.80 -2.24 -2.93
CA GLU A 235 -9.07 -2.48 -3.63
C GLU A 235 -10.18 -3.02 -2.72
N VAL A 236 -9.83 -3.84 -1.72
CA VAL A 236 -10.79 -4.44 -0.76
C VAL A 236 -10.84 -3.64 0.57
N GLY A 237 -10.14 -2.51 0.68
CA GLY A 237 -10.17 -1.66 1.87
C GLY A 237 -9.56 -2.29 3.12
N GLN A 238 -8.66 -3.28 2.97
CA GLN A 238 -8.05 -4.02 4.08
C GLN A 238 -6.81 -3.33 4.68
N ILE A 239 -6.44 -2.14 4.20
CA ILE A 239 -5.34 -1.38 4.77
C ILE A 239 -5.86 -0.51 5.92
N THR A 240 -5.34 -0.74 7.12
CA THR A 240 -5.40 0.23 8.20
C THR A 240 -4.10 1.02 8.31
N LEU A 241 -4.17 2.18 8.95
CA LEU A 241 -3.01 2.93 9.43
C LEU A 241 -2.48 2.29 10.72
N ASN A 242 -1.16 2.31 10.87
CA ASN A 242 -0.48 2.01 12.12
C ASN A 242 0.17 3.31 12.61
N GLU A 243 -0.60 4.16 13.30
CA GLU A 243 -0.07 5.39 13.88
C GLU A 243 0.96 5.07 14.97
N THR A 244 2.20 5.44 14.73
CA THR A 244 3.34 5.28 15.64
C THR A 244 4.01 6.61 15.86
N ASN A 245 4.54 6.85 17.05
CA ASN A 245 5.46 7.97 17.28
C ASN A 245 6.84 7.59 16.70
N PHE A 246 7.47 8.48 15.93
CA PHE A 246 8.83 8.31 15.44
C PHE A 246 9.58 9.64 15.29
N ASP A 247 10.91 9.57 15.14
CA ASP A 247 11.78 10.70 14.81
C ASP A 247 11.77 10.93 13.28
N LEU A 248 11.23 12.07 12.86
CA LEU A 248 11.11 12.45 11.45
C LEU A 248 12.48 12.73 10.80
N TYR A 249 13.43 13.32 11.53
CA TYR A 249 14.78 13.59 11.00
C TYR A 249 15.53 12.30 10.72
N THR A 250 15.31 11.25 11.53
CA THR A 250 15.86 9.90 11.26
C THR A 250 15.30 9.34 9.95
N VAL A 251 13.99 9.46 9.70
CA VAL A 251 13.39 9.02 8.42
C VAL A 251 13.96 9.81 7.23
N LEU A 252 14.13 11.13 7.37
CA LEU A 252 14.71 11.98 6.32
C LEU A 252 16.20 11.66 6.07
N GLN A 253 16.97 11.40 7.13
CA GLN A 253 18.38 10.99 7.04
C GLN A 253 18.52 9.62 6.37
N ASP A 254 17.68 8.64 6.72
CA ASP A 254 17.65 7.33 6.08
C ASP A 254 17.44 7.45 4.56
N MET A 255 16.63 8.43 4.10
CA MET A 255 16.46 8.70 2.67
C MET A 255 17.75 9.27 2.05
N GLN A 256 18.40 10.21 2.74
CA GLN A 256 19.68 10.78 2.28
C GLN A 256 20.76 9.69 2.13
N ASP A 257 20.88 8.80 3.11
CA ASP A 257 21.87 7.72 3.11
C ASP A 257 21.54 6.67 2.03
N MET A 258 20.27 6.26 1.92
CA MET A 258 19.81 5.26 0.95
C MET A 258 19.98 5.71 -0.51
N PHE A 259 19.74 6.99 -0.80
CA PHE A 259 19.83 7.53 -2.16
C PHE A 259 21.17 8.19 -2.48
N GLY A 260 21.91 8.70 -1.49
CA GLY A 260 23.18 9.40 -1.68
C GLY A 260 24.19 8.63 -2.52
N LEU A 261 24.45 7.36 -2.20
CA LEU A 261 25.36 6.51 -2.99
C LEU A 261 24.85 6.21 -4.40
N LYS A 262 23.52 6.12 -4.62
CA LYS A 262 22.92 5.88 -5.95
C LYS A 262 23.01 7.13 -6.83
N VAL A 263 22.76 8.28 -6.23
CA VAL A 263 22.81 9.62 -6.82
C VAL A 263 24.24 10.00 -7.19
N GLN A 264 25.20 9.82 -6.27
CA GLN A 264 26.62 10.06 -6.51
C GLN A 264 27.17 9.21 -7.65
N LYS A 265 26.80 7.91 -7.72
CA LYS A 265 27.17 7.02 -8.85
C LYS A 265 26.61 7.45 -10.20
N LYS A 266 25.50 8.21 -10.23
CA LYS A 266 24.93 8.82 -11.44
C LYS A 266 25.50 10.22 -11.76
N GLY A 267 26.29 10.82 -10.88
CA GLY A 267 26.70 12.23 -11.01
C GLY A 267 25.57 13.23 -10.75
N LEU A 268 24.51 12.80 -10.06
CA LEU A 268 23.41 13.66 -9.59
C LEU A 268 23.75 14.26 -8.22
N GLN A 269 22.95 15.23 -7.78
CA GLN A 269 22.92 15.71 -6.40
C GLN A 269 21.58 15.35 -5.72
N PHE A 270 21.61 15.05 -4.43
CA PHE A 270 20.42 14.91 -3.59
C PHE A 270 20.50 15.93 -2.47
N VAL A 271 19.46 16.75 -2.34
CA VAL A 271 19.42 17.89 -1.41
C VAL A 271 18.24 17.70 -0.47
N LEU A 272 18.47 17.87 0.81
CA LEU A 272 17.45 17.82 1.86
C LEU A 272 17.29 19.23 2.44
N GLU A 273 16.08 19.78 2.35
CA GLU A 273 15.73 21.14 2.78
C GLU A 273 14.59 21.07 3.83
N PRO A 274 14.88 20.68 5.09
CA PRO A 274 13.90 20.73 6.17
C PRO A 274 13.73 22.18 6.65
N ASP A 275 12.49 22.56 6.96
CA ASP A 275 12.17 23.88 7.49
C ASP A 275 12.62 24.04 8.96
N ALA A 276 12.85 25.28 9.39
CA ALA A 276 13.39 25.58 10.72
C ALA A 276 12.45 25.14 11.87
N ASP A 277 11.14 25.23 11.63
CA ASP A 277 10.08 24.86 12.58
C ASP A 277 9.64 23.39 12.46
N LEU A 278 10.36 22.56 11.68
CA LEU A 278 10.01 21.15 11.47
C LEU A 278 10.17 20.34 12.78
N PRO A 279 9.08 19.77 13.34
CA PRO A 279 9.13 19.04 14.60
C PRO A 279 9.89 17.73 14.47
N GLN A 280 10.75 17.44 15.45
CA GLN A 280 11.54 16.21 15.43
C GLN A 280 10.70 14.94 15.61
N HIS A 281 9.66 14.98 16.44
CA HIS A 281 8.91 13.79 16.84
C HIS A 281 7.43 13.91 16.46
N ILE A 282 6.97 13.03 15.57
CA ILE A 282 5.59 13.04 15.05
C ILE A 282 4.92 11.68 15.24
N SER A 283 3.59 11.69 15.28
CA SER A 283 2.74 10.51 15.27
C SER A 283 2.07 10.37 13.90
N ALA A 284 2.43 9.32 13.17
CA ALA A 284 1.90 8.96 11.85
C ALA A 284 2.28 7.49 11.51
N ASP A 285 1.91 7.00 10.32
CA ASP A 285 2.35 5.68 9.84
C ASP A 285 3.75 5.79 9.20
N GLU A 286 4.80 5.53 9.99
CA GLU A 286 6.20 5.62 9.54
C GLU A 286 6.45 4.77 8.28
N GLY A 287 5.90 3.55 8.26
CA GLY A 287 6.11 2.59 7.17
C GLY A 287 5.52 3.06 5.85
N LYS A 288 4.27 3.55 5.86
CA LYS A 288 3.63 4.11 4.66
C LYS A 288 4.30 5.42 4.23
N LEU A 289 4.66 6.30 5.17
CA LEU A 289 5.35 7.55 4.86
C LEU A 289 6.70 7.30 4.19
N ARG A 290 7.49 6.36 4.74
CA ARG A 290 8.76 5.92 4.18
C ARG A 290 8.59 5.32 2.78
N GLN A 291 7.57 4.48 2.56
CA GLN A 291 7.29 3.89 1.26
C GLN A 291 6.90 4.94 0.20
N VAL A 292 6.09 5.94 0.57
CA VAL A 292 5.77 7.10 -0.28
C VAL A 292 7.05 7.85 -0.68
N LEU A 293 7.91 8.19 0.29
CA LEU A 293 9.18 8.88 0.03
C LEU A 293 10.13 8.07 -0.86
N ILE A 294 10.32 6.78 -0.58
CA ILE A 294 11.15 5.88 -1.39
C ILE A 294 10.66 5.84 -2.84
N ASN A 295 9.35 5.78 -3.07
CA ASN A 295 8.81 5.76 -4.43
C ASN A 295 8.98 7.10 -5.15
N LEU A 296 8.67 8.24 -4.51
CA LEU A 296 8.80 9.57 -5.12
C LEU A 296 10.27 9.92 -5.42
N ILE A 297 11.15 9.80 -4.43
CA ILE A 297 12.60 10.06 -4.58
C ILE A 297 13.20 9.04 -5.58
N GLY A 298 12.79 7.77 -5.49
CA GLY A 298 13.19 6.73 -6.42
C GLY A 298 12.84 7.04 -7.88
N ASN A 299 11.68 7.63 -8.13
CA ASN A 299 11.31 8.11 -9.47
C ASN A 299 12.18 9.29 -9.90
N GLY A 300 12.36 10.33 -9.06
CA GLY A 300 13.25 11.46 -9.36
C GLY A 300 14.67 11.02 -9.72
N VAL A 301 15.27 10.13 -8.92
CA VAL A 301 16.61 9.57 -9.15
C VAL A 301 16.65 8.63 -10.37
N LYS A 302 15.55 7.95 -10.72
CA LYS A 302 15.45 7.08 -11.89
C LYS A 302 15.41 7.88 -13.19
N PHE A 303 14.53 8.88 -13.27
CA PHE A 303 14.26 9.64 -14.49
C PHE A 303 15.24 10.78 -14.75
N THR A 304 15.78 11.41 -13.70
CA THR A 304 16.83 12.44 -13.85
C THR A 304 18.16 11.81 -14.28
N LYS A 305 18.81 12.42 -15.28
CA LYS A 305 20.11 11.99 -15.80
C LYS A 305 21.26 12.88 -15.32
N ILE A 306 21.02 14.19 -15.26
CA ILE A 306 21.96 15.24 -14.84
C ILE A 306 21.16 16.25 -14.02
N GLY A 307 21.77 16.85 -12.99
CA GLY A 307 21.12 17.83 -12.12
C GLY A 307 20.86 17.29 -10.71
N LYS A 308 19.72 17.64 -10.13
CA LYS A 308 19.43 17.38 -8.71
C LYS A 308 18.02 16.84 -8.45
N VAL A 309 17.88 16.16 -7.32
CA VAL A 309 16.61 15.79 -6.69
C VAL A 309 16.59 16.43 -5.30
N ILE A 310 15.51 17.10 -4.95
CA ILE A 310 15.34 17.88 -3.72
C ILE A 310 14.17 17.29 -2.93
N LEU A 311 14.36 17.07 -1.64
CA LEU A 311 13.29 16.77 -0.70
C LEU A 311 13.14 17.94 0.28
N ARG A 312 11.98 18.61 0.26
CA ARG A 312 11.61 19.64 1.24
C ARG A 312 10.62 19.09 2.25
N ALA A 313 10.72 19.54 3.49
CA ALA A 313 9.80 19.16 4.56
C ALA A 313 9.47 20.36 5.43
N LYS A 314 8.18 20.71 5.54
CA LYS A 314 7.66 21.79 6.38
C LYS A 314 6.40 21.33 7.12
N VAL A 315 6.06 22.01 8.21
CA VAL A 315 4.81 21.77 8.94
C VAL A 315 4.01 23.06 9.03
N GLU A 316 2.71 22.96 8.78
CA GLU A 316 1.75 24.06 8.89
C GLU A 316 0.70 23.71 9.94
N GLU A 317 0.41 24.62 10.86
CA GLU A 317 -0.64 24.45 11.88
C GLU A 317 -2.00 24.80 11.28
N VAL A 318 -2.97 23.89 11.37
CA VAL A 318 -4.34 24.12 10.87
C VAL A 318 -5.19 24.71 12.02
N PRO A 319 -5.54 26.01 11.97
CA PRO A 319 -6.07 26.72 13.14
C PRO A 319 -7.42 26.20 13.65
N GLU A 320 -8.19 25.54 12.80
CA GLU A 320 -9.57 25.13 13.09
C GLU A 320 -9.67 23.88 14.00
N ASN A 321 -8.63 23.03 14.06
CA ASN A 321 -8.70 21.73 14.74
C ASN A 321 -7.49 21.38 15.62
N ASN A 322 -6.54 22.31 15.83
CA ASN A 322 -5.31 22.05 16.59
C ASN A 322 -4.51 20.84 16.05
N GLN A 323 -4.57 20.65 14.72
CA GLN A 323 -3.90 19.60 13.97
C GLN A 323 -2.77 20.22 13.14
N TYR A 324 -1.67 19.49 13.00
CA TYR A 324 -0.52 19.90 12.19
C TYR A 324 -0.58 19.15 10.85
N GLN A 325 -0.28 19.82 9.75
CA GLN A 325 -0.10 19.19 8.44
C GLN A 325 1.38 19.17 8.09
N LEU A 326 1.92 17.96 7.89
CA LEU A 326 3.23 17.76 7.29
C LEU A 326 3.10 17.91 5.78
N GLN A 327 3.78 18.90 5.21
CA GLN A 327 3.88 19.08 3.77
C GLN A 327 5.28 18.66 3.32
N LEU A 328 5.34 17.69 2.41
CA LEU A 328 6.59 17.21 1.81
C LEU A 328 6.57 17.51 0.32
N GLU A 329 7.71 17.95 -0.21
CA GLU A 329 7.89 18.20 -1.65
C GLU A 329 9.06 17.40 -2.17
N VAL A 330 8.86 16.63 -3.24
CA VAL A 330 9.92 15.95 -3.97
C VAL A 330 10.02 16.57 -5.37
N GLU A 331 11.08 17.32 -5.60
CA GLU A 331 11.37 18.00 -6.87
C GLU A 331 12.55 17.32 -7.58
N ASP A 332 12.41 17.02 -8.87
CA ASP A 332 13.47 16.53 -9.74
C ASP A 332 13.69 17.47 -10.93
N THR A 333 14.94 17.67 -11.33
CA THR A 333 15.32 18.41 -12.55
C THR A 333 15.38 17.50 -13.78
N GLY A 334 14.45 16.54 -13.87
CA GLY A 334 14.38 15.54 -14.92
C GLY A 334 13.72 16.04 -16.21
N PRO A 335 13.32 15.13 -17.12
CA PRO A 335 12.72 15.49 -18.41
C PRO A 335 11.31 16.09 -18.30
N GLY A 336 10.70 16.13 -17.11
CA GLY A 336 9.30 16.49 -16.92
C GLY A 336 8.31 15.50 -17.54
N ILE A 337 7.02 15.83 -17.46
CA ILE A 337 5.88 15.02 -17.89
C ILE A 337 4.93 15.93 -18.67
N ALA A 338 4.34 15.43 -19.75
CA ALA A 338 3.39 16.20 -20.56
C ALA A 338 2.05 16.36 -19.83
N THR A 339 1.39 17.51 -19.98
CA THR A 339 0.12 17.82 -19.28
C THR A 339 -0.98 16.79 -19.55
N GLU A 340 -1.02 16.23 -20.76
CA GLU A 340 -1.96 15.17 -21.17
C GLU A 340 -1.70 13.81 -20.50
N GLU A 341 -0.48 13.57 -20.01
CA GLU A 341 -0.11 12.36 -19.27
C GLU A 341 -0.35 12.48 -17.75
N LEU A 342 -0.48 13.69 -17.20
CA LEU A 342 -0.62 13.90 -15.74
C LEU A 342 -1.81 13.15 -15.15
N ASN A 343 -2.96 13.16 -15.84
CA ASN A 343 -4.19 12.47 -15.41
C ASN A 343 -4.05 10.94 -15.40
N LYS A 344 -3.00 10.39 -16.01
CA LYS A 344 -2.73 8.95 -16.14
C LYS A 344 -1.74 8.42 -15.09
N LEU A 345 -0.99 9.30 -14.43
CA LEU A 345 0.09 8.92 -13.49
C LEU A 345 -0.36 8.08 -12.30
N PHE A 346 -1.62 8.24 -11.87
CA PHE A 346 -2.21 7.51 -10.75
C PHE A 346 -3.06 6.30 -11.18
N VAL A 347 -3.19 6.04 -12.49
CA VAL A 347 -3.92 4.88 -13.00
C VAL A 347 -3.03 3.63 -12.86
N PRO A 348 -3.49 2.56 -12.18
CA PRO A 348 -2.69 1.35 -12.01
C PRO A 348 -2.24 0.75 -13.36
N PHE A 349 -0.97 0.33 -13.42
CA PHE A 349 -0.31 -0.26 -14.60
C PHE A 349 -0.07 0.67 -15.79
N GLU A 350 -0.57 1.91 -15.79
CA GLU A 350 -0.22 2.89 -16.82
C GLU A 350 1.22 3.43 -16.63
N GLN A 351 1.87 3.77 -17.74
CA GLN A 351 3.21 4.35 -17.77
C GLN A 351 3.25 5.47 -18.81
N THR A 352 3.96 6.55 -18.49
CA THR A 352 4.21 7.63 -19.46
C THR A 352 5.14 7.16 -20.57
N THR A 353 5.18 7.90 -21.66
CA THR A 353 6.17 7.75 -22.73
C THR A 353 7.61 7.72 -22.19
N THR A 354 7.94 8.60 -21.24
CA THR A 354 9.22 8.61 -20.49
C THR A 354 9.43 7.34 -19.67
N GLY A 355 8.37 6.80 -19.06
CA GLY A 355 8.37 5.49 -18.36
C GLY A 355 8.75 4.34 -19.28
N HIS A 356 8.08 4.22 -20.43
CA HIS A 356 8.31 3.16 -21.41
C HIS A 356 9.73 3.17 -21.99
N GLN A 357 10.33 4.35 -22.21
CA GLN A 357 11.71 4.46 -22.70
C GLN A 357 12.75 3.84 -21.75
N ILE A 358 12.51 3.84 -20.44
CA ILE A 358 13.44 3.31 -19.44
C ILE A 358 13.23 1.79 -19.21
N LYS A 359 12.13 1.20 -19.70
CA LYS A 359 11.79 -0.24 -19.58
C LYS A 359 11.94 -0.81 -18.16
N GLN A 360 11.64 -0.02 -17.14
CA GLN A 360 11.70 -0.42 -15.73
C GLN A 360 10.55 0.18 -14.94
N GLY A 361 9.98 -0.60 -14.01
CA GLY A 361 8.87 -0.20 -13.15
C GLY A 361 7.55 -0.89 -13.54
N THR A 362 6.63 -0.91 -12.58
CA THR A 362 5.40 -1.73 -12.63
C THR A 362 4.15 -0.94 -13.03
N GLY A 363 4.23 0.39 -13.07
CA GLY A 363 3.06 1.28 -13.16
C GLY A 363 2.22 1.36 -11.89
N LEU A 364 2.62 0.71 -10.78
CA LEU A 364 1.84 0.69 -9.54
C LEU A 364 2.29 1.69 -8.47
N GLY A 365 3.56 2.10 -8.46
CA GLY A 365 4.13 2.88 -7.34
C GLY A 365 3.41 4.19 -7.06
N LEU A 366 3.09 4.98 -8.10
CA LEU A 366 2.36 6.25 -7.94
C LEU A 366 0.89 6.03 -7.54
N ALA A 367 0.22 5.02 -8.11
CA ALA A 367 -1.14 4.64 -7.69
C ALA A 367 -1.20 4.23 -6.21
N ILE A 368 -0.25 3.40 -5.75
CA ILE A 368 -0.12 3.03 -4.33
C ILE A 368 0.18 4.26 -3.45
N THR A 369 1.04 5.16 -3.93
CA THR A 369 1.38 6.42 -3.23
C THR A 369 0.16 7.30 -3.01
N GLU A 370 -0.64 7.54 -4.05
CA GLU A 370 -1.90 8.30 -3.94
C GLU A 370 -2.84 7.70 -2.90
N LYS A 371 -2.99 6.38 -2.93
CA LYS A 371 -3.87 5.66 -2.01
C LYS A 371 -3.36 5.69 -0.56
N PHE A 372 -2.06 5.58 -0.32
CA PHE A 372 -1.48 5.72 1.02
C PHE A 372 -1.65 7.13 1.57
N VAL A 373 -1.40 8.16 0.75
CA VAL A 373 -1.60 9.56 1.15
C VAL A 373 -3.08 9.82 1.51
N LYS A 374 -4.02 9.36 0.66
CA LYS A 374 -5.47 9.46 0.93
C LYS A 374 -5.90 8.65 2.16
N LEU A 375 -5.34 7.45 2.38
CA LEU A 375 -5.59 6.66 3.58
C LEU A 375 -5.10 7.36 4.86
N MET A 376 -3.98 8.08 4.79
CA MET A 376 -3.47 8.92 5.89
C MET A 376 -4.25 10.23 6.07
N GLY A 377 -5.38 10.44 5.37
CA GLY A 377 -6.17 11.66 5.44
C GLY A 377 -5.55 12.87 4.73
N GLY A 378 -4.57 12.62 3.86
CA GLY A 378 -3.83 13.63 3.10
C GLY A 378 -4.24 13.72 1.63
N ASP A 379 -3.57 14.60 0.89
CA ASP A 379 -3.68 14.68 -0.58
C ASP A 379 -2.31 14.83 -1.26
N ILE A 380 -2.24 14.49 -2.56
CA ILE A 380 -1.03 14.60 -3.38
C ILE A 380 -1.31 15.32 -4.69
N THR A 381 -0.49 16.34 -4.98
CA THR A 381 -0.57 17.17 -6.18
C THR A 381 0.74 17.12 -6.95
N ILE A 382 0.69 17.39 -8.26
CA ILE A 382 1.85 17.31 -9.16
C ILE A 382 1.93 18.60 -9.98
N LYS A 383 3.13 19.17 -10.07
CA LYS A 383 3.49 20.23 -11.00
C LYS A 383 4.66 19.73 -11.86
N SER A 384 4.49 19.63 -13.17
CA SER A 384 5.54 19.17 -14.07
C SER A 384 5.59 20.03 -15.32
N THR A 385 6.80 20.25 -15.84
CA THR A 385 7.02 20.98 -17.09
C THR A 385 8.09 20.24 -17.90
N VAL A 386 7.74 19.87 -19.13
CA VAL A 386 8.62 19.14 -20.04
C VAL A 386 9.94 19.91 -20.25
N GLY A 387 11.06 19.22 -20.04
CA GLY A 387 12.42 19.76 -20.13
C GLY A 387 12.91 20.53 -18.90
N VAL A 388 12.07 20.75 -17.87
CA VAL A 388 12.44 21.46 -16.64
C VAL A 388 12.52 20.51 -15.44
N GLY A 389 11.50 19.68 -15.25
CA GLY A 389 11.42 18.80 -14.07
C GLY A 389 9.99 18.46 -13.64
N THR A 390 9.90 17.76 -12.51
CA THR A 390 8.63 17.43 -11.84
C THR A 390 8.74 17.70 -10.33
N CYS A 391 7.70 18.27 -9.75
CA CYS A 391 7.52 18.46 -8.32
C CYS A 391 6.24 17.76 -7.87
N PHE A 392 6.38 16.80 -6.96
CA PHE A 392 5.29 16.16 -6.24
C PHE A 392 5.15 16.85 -4.87
N GLN A 393 3.99 17.42 -4.58
CA GLN A 393 3.69 18.06 -3.30
C GLN A 393 2.61 17.23 -2.60
N LEU A 394 2.87 16.78 -1.37
CA LEU A 394 1.92 16.01 -0.57
C LEU A 394 1.69 16.68 0.78
N SER A 395 0.46 16.62 1.30
CA SER A 395 0.07 17.09 2.62
C SER A 395 -0.54 15.96 3.42
N ILE A 396 -0.07 15.70 4.64
CA ILE A 396 -0.56 14.64 5.53
C ILE A 396 -0.85 15.22 6.92
N PRO A 397 -2.02 14.97 7.54
CA PRO A 397 -2.26 15.34 8.93
C PRO A 397 -1.39 14.50 9.89
N ILE A 398 -0.77 15.16 10.86
CA ILE A 398 0.11 14.56 11.87
C ILE A 398 -0.25 15.06 13.27
N ARG A 399 0.17 14.32 14.30
CA ARG A 399 0.16 14.81 15.69
C ARG A 399 1.59 14.97 16.19
N LEU A 400 1.85 15.99 17.02
CA LEU A 400 3.14 16.13 17.70
C LEU A 400 3.24 15.10 18.83
N SER A 401 4.45 14.57 19.06
CA SER A 401 4.72 13.64 20.17
C SER A 401 5.92 14.11 21.00
N SER A 402 5.99 13.70 22.27
CA SER A 402 7.06 14.12 23.19
C SER A 402 8.24 13.13 23.21
N PRO A 403 9.46 13.56 23.56
CA PRO A 403 10.70 12.75 23.42
C PRO A 403 10.80 11.48 24.29
N GLN A 404 9.81 11.15 25.12
CA GLN A 404 9.98 10.19 26.23
C GLN A 404 9.75 8.71 25.86
N SER A 405 9.50 8.37 24.59
CA SER A 405 9.15 7.00 24.17
C SER A 405 9.85 6.52 22.89
N PHE A 406 11.17 6.69 22.79
CA PHE A 406 11.95 6.28 21.61
C PHE A 406 13.12 5.34 21.97
N PRO A 407 13.19 4.11 21.42
CA PRO A 407 14.41 3.34 21.42
C PRO A 407 15.42 3.98 20.46
N SER A 408 16.54 4.48 20.99
CA SER A 408 17.52 5.24 20.23
C SER A 408 18.33 4.34 19.29
N ARG A 409 18.05 4.42 17.99
CA ARG A 409 18.91 3.84 16.93
C ARG A 409 20.21 4.63 16.82
N THR A 410 21.18 4.28 17.65
CA THR A 410 22.56 4.76 17.48
C THR A 410 23.23 3.99 16.35
N GLY A 411 23.71 4.70 15.32
CA GLY A 411 24.37 4.14 14.14
C GLY A 411 25.74 3.52 14.46
N LYS A 412 25.75 2.38 15.14
CA LYS A 412 26.93 1.54 15.34
C LYS A 412 27.14 0.73 14.06
N GLY A 413 28.37 0.73 13.54
CA GLY A 413 28.70 0.21 12.20
C GLY A 413 28.58 -1.31 12.06
N LYS A 414 29.30 -1.91 11.11
CA LYS A 414 29.23 -3.37 10.91
C LYS A 414 29.82 -4.13 12.10
N VAL A 415 29.08 -5.11 12.61
CA VAL A 415 29.53 -5.99 13.71
C VAL A 415 30.61 -6.95 13.21
N ILE A 416 31.76 -6.99 13.89
CA ILE A 416 32.87 -7.89 13.59
C ILE A 416 32.68 -9.23 14.32
N SER A 417 32.50 -9.20 15.64
CA SER A 417 32.35 -10.37 16.52
C SER A 417 31.71 -10.00 17.86
N LEU A 418 31.38 -11.00 18.67
CA LEU A 418 31.17 -10.82 20.11
C LEU A 418 32.47 -10.27 20.77
N ALA A 419 32.32 -9.54 21.88
CA ALA A 419 33.45 -9.11 22.70
C ALA A 419 34.14 -10.30 23.40
N ALA A 420 35.42 -10.14 23.72
CA ALA A 420 36.15 -11.14 24.50
C ALA A 420 35.61 -11.22 25.94
N GLN A 421 35.69 -12.40 26.55
CA GLN A 421 35.26 -12.67 27.94
C GLN A 421 33.73 -12.65 28.19
N GLN A 422 32.91 -12.71 27.14
CA GLN A 422 31.45 -12.92 27.27
C GLN A 422 31.09 -14.42 27.44
N PRO A 423 29.95 -14.77 28.07
CA PRO A 423 29.53 -16.16 28.24
C PRO A 423 29.09 -16.81 26.91
N ASP A 424 29.03 -18.14 26.87
CA ASP A 424 28.59 -18.89 25.68
C ASP A 424 27.06 -18.80 25.50
N TYR A 425 26.64 -17.91 24.60
CA TYR A 425 25.23 -17.68 24.30
C TYR A 425 24.68 -18.74 23.34
N ARG A 426 24.01 -19.74 23.92
CA ARG A 426 23.14 -20.69 23.22
C ARG A 426 21.92 -20.00 22.58
N ILE A 427 21.83 -20.00 21.25
CA ILE A 427 20.72 -19.43 20.45
C ILE A 427 20.00 -20.55 19.67
N LEU A 428 18.67 -20.57 19.70
CA LEU A 428 17.87 -21.49 18.88
C LEU A 428 17.17 -20.71 17.75
N VAL A 429 17.25 -21.22 16.51
CA VAL A 429 16.54 -20.67 15.35
C VAL A 429 15.47 -21.67 14.90
N VAL A 430 14.21 -21.25 14.79
CA VAL A 430 13.08 -22.10 14.43
C VAL A 430 12.36 -21.54 13.20
N ASP A 431 12.38 -22.29 12.10
CA ASP A 431 11.83 -21.91 10.78
C ASP A 431 11.56 -23.17 9.94
N ASP A 432 10.44 -23.27 9.22
CA ASP A 432 9.88 -24.57 8.76
C ASP A 432 10.62 -25.39 7.66
N ARG A 433 11.42 -24.87 6.72
CA ARG A 433 12.09 -23.57 6.59
C ARG A 433 13.58 -23.64 6.94
N ALA A 434 14.15 -24.84 6.81
CA ALA A 434 15.58 -25.10 6.89
C ALA A 434 16.43 -24.05 6.14
N ASP A 435 16.08 -23.74 4.88
CA ASP A 435 16.75 -22.73 4.04
C ASP A 435 16.66 -21.29 4.58
N ASN A 436 15.52 -20.93 5.20
CA ASN A 436 15.33 -19.59 5.77
C ASN A 436 16.19 -19.43 7.03
N GLY A 437 16.22 -20.47 7.88
CA GLY A 437 17.01 -20.48 9.11
C GLY A 437 18.52 -20.55 8.88
N LEU A 438 18.97 -21.13 7.76
CA LEU A 438 20.39 -21.20 7.38
C LEU A 438 21.08 -19.83 7.34
N LEU A 439 20.41 -18.78 6.83
CA LEU A 439 20.96 -17.42 6.81
C LEU A 439 21.26 -16.89 8.22
N LEU A 440 20.34 -17.12 9.17
CA LEU A 440 20.47 -16.66 10.54
C LEU A 440 21.46 -17.53 11.33
N LEU A 441 21.50 -18.84 11.04
CA LEU A 441 22.49 -19.79 11.53
C LEU A 441 23.91 -19.36 11.16
N ASP A 442 24.19 -19.20 9.86
CA ASP A 442 25.52 -18.81 9.35
C ASP A 442 25.96 -17.45 9.90
N LEU A 443 25.05 -16.47 9.94
CA LEU A 443 25.32 -15.15 10.49
C LEU A 443 25.75 -15.25 11.96
N LEU A 444 24.98 -15.92 12.80
CA LEU A 444 25.24 -16.02 14.24
C LEU A 444 26.48 -16.88 14.54
N VAL A 445 26.65 -18.02 13.87
CA VAL A 445 27.84 -18.87 14.02
C VAL A 445 29.11 -18.11 13.63
N SER A 446 29.08 -17.31 12.55
CA SER A 446 30.22 -16.48 12.12
C SER A 446 30.65 -15.41 13.13
N LYS A 447 29.84 -15.14 14.17
CA LYS A 447 30.11 -14.14 15.22
C LYS A 447 30.44 -14.74 16.58
N GLY A 448 30.49 -16.07 16.68
CA GLY A 448 30.90 -16.79 17.89
C GLY A 448 29.75 -17.26 18.79
N PHE A 449 28.51 -17.28 18.29
CA PHE A 449 27.37 -17.84 19.03
C PHE A 449 27.29 -19.36 18.87
N SER A 450 26.92 -20.07 19.93
CA SER A 450 26.51 -21.47 19.85
C SER A 450 25.07 -21.53 19.38
N VAL A 451 24.83 -22.03 18.16
CA VAL A 451 23.49 -22.00 17.53
C VAL A 451 22.99 -23.40 17.20
N LYS A 452 21.69 -23.64 17.41
CA LYS A 452 20.96 -24.81 16.91
C LYS A 452 19.77 -24.37 16.06
N GLN A 453 19.32 -25.26 15.18
CA GLN A 453 18.13 -25.07 14.36
C GLN A 453 17.05 -26.08 14.75
N ALA A 454 15.79 -25.72 14.52
CA ALA A 454 14.63 -26.60 14.54
C ALA A 454 13.68 -26.24 13.37
N ILE A 455 12.92 -27.21 12.86
CA ILE A 455 12.00 -27.03 11.72
C ILE A 455 10.51 -26.99 12.10
N ASN A 456 10.18 -27.00 13.40
CA ASN A 456 8.83 -26.80 13.93
C ASN A 456 8.87 -26.57 15.45
N GLY A 457 7.72 -26.20 16.03
CA GLY A 457 7.57 -25.96 17.46
C GLY A 457 7.83 -27.18 18.36
N ARG A 458 7.62 -28.41 17.87
CA ARG A 458 7.87 -29.65 18.64
C ARG A 458 9.36 -29.91 18.82
N GLU A 459 10.13 -29.83 17.74
CA GLU A 459 11.59 -29.93 17.82
C GLU A 459 12.17 -28.78 18.67
N ALA A 460 11.63 -27.57 18.53
CA ALA A 460 12.04 -26.43 19.36
C ALA A 460 11.81 -26.66 20.87
N THR A 461 10.64 -27.21 21.24
CA THR A 461 10.31 -27.54 22.64
C THR A 461 11.13 -28.71 23.18
N GLU A 462 11.49 -29.70 22.35
CA GLU A 462 12.39 -30.79 22.71
C GLU A 462 13.84 -30.30 22.91
N ILE A 463 14.37 -29.47 22.00
CA ILE A 463 15.69 -28.84 22.15
C ILE A 463 15.73 -27.96 23.39
N TRP A 464 14.67 -27.19 23.68
CA TRP A 464 14.60 -26.31 24.84
C TRP A 464 14.82 -27.07 26.16
N LYS A 465 14.10 -28.19 26.37
CA LYS A 465 14.20 -29.01 27.59
C LYS A 465 15.58 -29.57 27.91
N VAL A 466 16.41 -29.78 26.89
CA VAL A 466 17.74 -30.39 27.05
C VAL A 466 18.83 -29.32 27.02
N TRP A 467 18.76 -28.42 26.06
CA TRP A 467 19.84 -27.49 25.73
C TRP A 467 19.68 -26.11 26.35
N HIS A 468 18.49 -25.76 26.86
CA HIS A 468 18.23 -24.52 27.58
C HIS A 468 18.81 -23.29 26.85
N PRO A 469 18.30 -22.92 25.66
CA PRO A 469 18.79 -21.73 24.94
C PRO A 469 18.53 -20.46 25.75
N HIS A 470 19.39 -19.46 25.61
CA HIS A 470 19.17 -18.13 26.22
C HIS A 470 18.25 -17.26 25.37
N LEU A 471 18.26 -17.47 24.04
CA LEU A 471 17.36 -16.80 23.11
C LEU A 471 16.85 -17.77 22.03
N ILE A 472 15.58 -17.65 21.67
CA ILE A 472 14.91 -18.35 20.58
C ILE A 472 14.39 -17.33 19.58
N TRP A 473 14.81 -17.47 18.32
CA TRP A 473 14.18 -16.85 17.17
C TRP A 473 13.11 -17.81 16.64
N MET A 474 11.83 -17.49 16.82
CA MET A 474 10.71 -18.42 16.62
C MET A 474 9.77 -17.94 15.51
N ASP A 475 9.65 -18.66 14.38
CA ASP A 475 8.58 -18.38 13.43
C ASP A 475 7.19 -18.59 14.07
N LEU A 476 6.24 -17.71 13.75
CA LEU A 476 4.87 -17.81 14.21
C LEU A 476 4.09 -18.92 13.50
N HIS A 477 4.37 -19.18 12.22
CA HIS A 477 3.56 -20.06 11.38
C HIS A 477 4.37 -21.25 10.90
N MET A 478 4.17 -22.42 11.54
CA MET A 478 4.90 -23.66 11.25
C MET A 478 3.95 -24.87 11.30
N PRO A 479 4.23 -25.95 10.55
CA PRO A 479 3.45 -27.18 10.62
C PRO A 479 3.70 -27.95 11.94
N GLN A 480 2.78 -28.87 12.26
CA GLN A 480 2.76 -29.73 13.46
C GLN A 480 2.54 -29.04 14.82
N MET A 481 3.29 -27.96 15.09
CA MET A 481 3.16 -27.11 16.28
C MET A 481 3.66 -25.73 15.89
N ASP A 482 2.81 -24.72 16.05
CA ASP A 482 3.13 -23.35 15.66
C ASP A 482 3.96 -22.61 16.73
N GLY A 483 4.39 -21.38 16.41
CA GLY A 483 5.21 -20.60 17.33
C GLY A 483 4.48 -20.18 18.61
N TYR A 484 3.15 -20.01 18.55
CA TYR A 484 2.33 -19.63 19.70
C TYR A 484 2.19 -20.80 20.69
N GLU A 485 1.86 -21.99 20.20
CA GLU A 485 1.77 -23.22 20.99
C GLU A 485 3.12 -23.58 21.63
N ALA A 486 4.21 -23.49 20.86
CA ALA A 486 5.56 -23.76 21.36
C ALA A 486 5.99 -22.76 22.45
N THR A 487 5.76 -21.46 22.23
CA THR A 487 6.08 -20.41 23.20
C THR A 487 5.28 -20.59 24.48
N LYS A 488 3.99 -20.88 24.39
CA LYS A 488 3.13 -21.15 25.55
C LYS A 488 3.63 -22.34 26.38
N GLN A 489 3.98 -23.47 25.74
CA GLN A 489 4.52 -24.64 26.43
C GLN A 489 5.87 -24.35 27.11
N ILE A 490 6.75 -23.58 26.45
CA ILE A 490 8.02 -23.16 27.04
C ILE A 490 7.78 -22.31 28.29
N ARG A 491 6.86 -21.33 28.26
CA ARG A 491 6.51 -20.52 29.45
C ARG A 491 5.89 -21.33 30.58
N GLU A 492 5.02 -22.29 30.24
CA GLU A 492 4.42 -23.19 31.23
C GLU A 492 5.49 -24.01 31.97
N TRP A 493 6.48 -24.58 31.26
CA TRP A 493 7.58 -25.32 31.90
C TRP A 493 8.59 -24.40 32.59
N GLU A 494 8.89 -23.23 32.03
CA GLU A 494 9.76 -22.22 32.64
C GLU A 494 9.21 -21.77 34.01
N SER A 495 7.88 -21.62 34.14
CA SER A 495 7.23 -21.32 35.41
C SER A 495 7.31 -22.43 36.47
N GLN A 496 7.67 -23.65 36.07
CA GLN A 496 7.80 -24.84 36.94
C GLN A 496 9.24 -25.12 37.38
N LEU A 497 10.22 -24.31 36.94
CA LEU A 497 11.61 -24.44 37.34
C LEU A 497 11.88 -23.72 38.67
N ASP A 498 12.48 -24.42 39.64
CA ASP A 498 12.90 -23.88 40.95
C ASP A 498 13.96 -22.76 40.87
N GLN A 499 14.47 -22.43 39.67
CA GLN A 499 15.47 -21.38 39.45
C GLN A 499 14.92 -20.22 38.61
N PRO A 500 14.38 -19.15 39.23
CA PRO A 500 13.81 -18.00 38.51
C PRO A 500 14.84 -17.11 37.79
N SER A 501 16.12 -17.51 37.75
CA SER A 501 17.17 -16.83 36.98
C SER A 501 17.25 -17.29 35.51
N PHE A 502 16.64 -18.42 35.14
CA PHE A 502 16.71 -18.92 33.77
C PHE A 502 15.48 -18.50 32.95
N SER A 503 15.45 -17.23 32.51
CA SER A 503 14.42 -16.73 31.58
C SER A 503 14.94 -16.75 30.15
N THR A 504 14.41 -17.67 29.35
CA THR A 504 14.65 -17.79 27.90
C THR A 504 14.01 -16.62 27.17
N LYS A 505 14.73 -15.95 26.28
CA LYS A 505 14.19 -14.83 25.50
C LYS A 505 13.62 -15.31 24.17
N ILE A 506 12.32 -15.11 23.95
CA ILE A 506 11.63 -15.66 22.78
C ILE A 506 11.15 -14.49 21.91
N ILE A 507 11.75 -14.35 20.73
CA ILE A 507 11.45 -13.28 19.79
C ILE A 507 10.76 -13.89 18.56
N ALA A 508 9.52 -13.45 18.32
CA ALA A 508 8.73 -13.89 17.18
C ALA A 508 9.33 -13.41 15.86
N LEU A 509 9.42 -14.29 14.87
CA LEU A 509 9.73 -13.94 13.49
C LEU A 509 8.42 -13.92 12.69
N THR A 510 8.06 -12.76 12.14
CA THR A 510 6.79 -12.61 11.41
C THR A 510 6.99 -12.04 10.01
N ALA A 511 6.14 -12.45 9.06
CA ALA A 511 6.06 -11.83 7.73
C ALA A 511 5.27 -10.50 7.71
N SER A 512 4.61 -10.11 8.82
CA SER A 512 3.81 -8.89 8.94
C SER A 512 3.52 -8.51 10.41
N VAL A 513 3.70 -7.24 10.77
CA VAL A 513 3.36 -6.71 12.12
C VAL A 513 1.86 -6.42 12.28
N PHE A 514 1.13 -6.36 11.16
CA PHE A 514 -0.22 -5.80 11.06
C PHE A 514 -1.21 -6.48 12.02
N GLY A 515 -1.71 -5.71 13.01
CA GLY A 515 -2.75 -6.14 13.95
C GLY A 515 -2.36 -7.22 14.97
N GLN A 516 -1.13 -7.76 14.93
CA GLN A 516 -0.73 -8.89 15.76
C GLN A 516 0.22 -8.54 16.91
N ARG A 517 0.74 -7.30 17.01
CA ARG A 517 1.71 -6.93 18.07
C ARG A 517 1.21 -7.23 19.49
N GLU A 518 -0.02 -6.84 19.81
CA GLU A 518 -0.62 -7.07 21.12
C GLU A 518 -0.87 -8.57 21.36
N LEU A 519 -1.30 -9.29 20.33
CA LEU A 519 -1.59 -10.72 20.38
C LEU A 519 -0.31 -11.56 20.56
N VAL A 520 0.79 -11.20 19.89
CA VAL A 520 2.11 -11.84 20.04
C VAL A 520 2.65 -11.62 21.45
N LEU A 521 2.66 -10.38 21.96
CA LEU A 521 3.14 -10.09 23.31
C LEU A 521 2.25 -10.75 24.39
N ALA A 522 0.92 -10.72 24.22
CA ALA A 522 -0.01 -11.41 25.12
C ALA A 522 0.13 -12.94 25.13
N SER A 523 0.75 -13.52 24.09
CA SER A 523 1.01 -14.97 23.98
C SER A 523 2.32 -15.41 24.66
N GLY A 524 3.05 -14.50 25.30
CA GLY A 524 4.26 -14.82 26.08
C GLY A 524 5.60 -14.65 25.34
N PHE A 525 5.60 -14.04 24.15
CA PHE A 525 6.83 -13.61 23.47
C PHE A 525 7.41 -12.35 24.16
N ASP A 526 8.74 -12.25 24.24
CA ASP A 526 9.41 -11.04 24.77
C ASP A 526 9.38 -9.89 23.74
N ASP A 527 9.44 -10.20 22.44
CA ASP A 527 9.44 -9.22 21.34
C ASP A 527 9.11 -9.88 19.98
N TYR A 528 9.18 -9.11 18.89
CA TYR A 528 9.05 -9.60 17.51
C TYR A 528 10.05 -8.93 16.55
N MET A 529 10.28 -9.57 15.40
CA MET A 529 11.09 -9.10 14.29
C MET A 529 10.44 -9.46 12.95
N VAL A 530 10.54 -8.57 11.96
CA VAL A 530 9.90 -8.73 10.65
C VAL A 530 10.86 -9.39 9.67
N LYS A 531 10.37 -10.37 8.88
CA LYS A 531 11.07 -10.93 7.72
C LYS A 531 10.84 -10.01 6.49
N PRO A 532 11.86 -9.64 5.71
CA PRO A 532 13.25 -10.11 5.74
C PRO A 532 14.09 -9.43 6.84
N PHE A 533 15.02 -10.20 7.42
CA PHE A 533 15.86 -9.72 8.51
C PHE A 533 16.86 -8.65 8.05
N GLN A 534 17.01 -7.60 8.87
CA GLN A 534 18.11 -6.64 8.77
C GLN A 534 19.18 -7.03 9.81
N GLU A 535 20.45 -7.08 9.40
CA GLU A 535 21.56 -7.52 10.26
C GLU A 535 21.67 -6.63 11.51
N GLU A 536 21.47 -5.33 11.34
CA GLU A 536 21.48 -4.31 12.39
C GLU A 536 20.42 -4.56 13.47
N LEU A 537 19.20 -4.95 13.05
CA LEU A 537 18.07 -5.17 13.94
C LEU A 537 18.22 -6.47 14.76
N ILE A 538 18.84 -7.51 14.18
CA ILE A 538 19.22 -8.73 14.91
C ILE A 538 20.15 -8.36 16.07
N TRP A 539 21.18 -7.55 15.80
CA TRP A 539 22.15 -7.13 16.81
C TRP A 539 21.55 -6.20 17.85
N GLU A 540 20.65 -5.28 17.47
CA GLU A 540 19.90 -4.42 18.40
C GLU A 540 19.11 -5.27 19.41
N LYS A 541 18.29 -6.21 18.92
CA LYS A 541 17.46 -7.09 19.75
C LYS A 541 18.31 -8.01 20.63
N MET A 542 19.36 -8.63 20.11
CA MET A 542 20.23 -9.49 20.93
C MET A 542 20.96 -8.67 22.01
N SER A 543 21.43 -7.46 21.71
CA SER A 543 22.04 -6.57 22.71
C SER A 543 21.04 -6.19 23.81
N GLN A 544 19.79 -5.87 23.43
CA GLN A 544 18.71 -5.53 24.35
C GLN A 544 18.35 -6.69 25.30
N PHE A 545 18.24 -7.92 24.78
CA PHE A 545 17.70 -9.06 25.54
C PHE A 545 18.75 -9.95 26.21
N LEU A 546 19.98 -9.99 25.70
CA LEU A 546 21.07 -10.82 26.23
C LEU A 546 22.18 -10.01 26.92
N GLY A 547 22.16 -8.68 26.83
CA GLY A 547 23.19 -7.81 27.39
C GLY A 547 24.56 -7.98 26.72
N ILE A 548 24.59 -8.46 25.47
CA ILE A 548 25.84 -8.71 24.74
C ILE A 548 26.58 -7.43 24.39
N GLU A 549 27.91 -7.50 24.41
CA GLU A 549 28.79 -6.46 23.90
C GLU A 549 29.36 -6.93 22.56
N LEU A 550 29.09 -6.15 21.51
CA LEU A 550 29.52 -6.44 20.16
C LEU A 550 30.70 -5.55 19.77
N ILE A 551 31.72 -6.14 19.16
CA ILE A 551 32.84 -5.39 18.59
C ILE A 551 32.41 -4.87 17.22
N TYR A 552 32.20 -3.56 17.14
CA TYR A 552 31.90 -2.87 15.90
C TYR A 552 33.18 -2.52 15.15
N GLN A 553 33.15 -2.59 13.82
CA GLN A 553 34.21 -2.04 12.99
C GLN A 553 34.31 -0.54 13.25
N LYS A 554 35.51 -0.05 13.63
CA LYS A 554 35.78 1.38 13.81
C LYS A 554 35.65 2.11 12.47
N SER A 555 34.44 2.50 12.12
CA SER A 555 34.20 3.72 11.35
C SER A 555 34.73 4.90 12.16
N GLY A 556 35.36 5.87 11.50
CA GLY A 556 35.95 7.03 12.18
C GLY A 556 34.93 7.73 13.08
N GLU A 557 35.35 8.13 14.27
CA GLU A 557 34.48 8.72 15.30
C GLU A 557 33.79 9.99 14.77
N VAL A 558 32.52 9.86 14.35
CA VAL A 558 31.64 11.01 14.15
C VAL A 558 31.25 11.53 15.54
N ASN A 559 32.12 12.35 16.09
CA ASN A 559 31.93 12.93 17.42
C ASN A 559 30.86 14.03 17.33
N CYS A 560 29.60 13.67 17.59
CA CYS A 560 28.43 14.54 17.41
C CYS A 560 28.50 15.88 18.16
N GLN A 561 29.35 16.00 19.18
CA GLN A 561 29.56 17.26 19.91
C GLN A 561 30.41 18.29 19.14
N ARG A 562 31.13 17.90 18.07
CA ARG A 562 31.81 18.85 17.17
C ARG A 562 30.91 19.42 16.07
N LEU A 563 29.85 18.71 15.69
CA LEU A 563 28.95 19.13 14.60
C LEU A 563 28.17 20.41 14.93
N GLN A 564 27.76 20.61 16.19
CA GLN A 564 27.07 21.83 16.63
C GLN A 564 27.89 23.13 16.45
N LYS A 565 29.20 23.06 16.22
CA LYS A 565 30.05 24.23 15.93
C LYS A 565 30.56 24.33 14.49
N SER A 566 30.26 23.34 13.63
CA SER A 566 30.66 23.33 12.22
C SER A 566 29.53 23.77 11.27
N ILE A 567 28.33 24.05 11.79
CA ILE A 567 27.13 24.38 11.00
C ILE A 567 27.11 25.86 10.54
N TYR A 568 27.98 26.71 11.08
CA TYR A 568 28.24 28.05 10.55
C TYR A 568 29.66 28.11 9.96
N CYS A 569 29.74 28.51 8.69
CA CYS A 569 30.96 28.68 7.87
C CYS A 569 31.68 27.39 7.41
N GLN A 570 31.19 26.81 6.32
CA GLN A 570 32.07 26.25 5.29
C GLN A 570 31.86 26.99 3.97
N GLU A 571 32.77 27.91 3.65
CA GLU A 571 32.90 28.45 2.29
C GLU A 571 33.27 27.29 1.35
N GLN A 572 32.45 27.04 0.33
CA GLN A 572 32.76 26.06 -0.70
C GLN A 572 33.90 26.59 -1.59
N VAL A 573 35.13 26.23 -1.24
CA VAL A 573 36.31 26.49 -2.05
C VAL A 573 36.21 25.69 -3.35
N THR A 574 36.09 26.38 -4.49
CA THR A 574 35.93 25.77 -5.82
C THR A 574 37.21 25.03 -6.26
N SER A 575 37.09 24.13 -7.24
CA SER A 575 38.23 23.37 -7.77
C SER A 575 39.32 24.24 -8.38
N GLU A 576 38.97 25.43 -8.86
CA GLU A 576 39.91 26.42 -9.41
C GLU A 576 40.77 27.03 -8.29
N ASP A 577 40.17 27.36 -7.15
CA ASP A 577 40.84 27.93 -5.98
C ASP A 577 41.86 26.96 -5.35
N LEU A 578 41.59 25.64 -5.36
CA LEU A 578 42.56 24.64 -4.92
C LEU A 578 43.77 24.54 -5.84
N SER A 579 43.58 24.69 -7.16
CA SER A 579 44.68 24.65 -8.12
C SER A 579 45.67 25.81 -7.93
N VAL A 580 45.20 26.94 -7.36
CA VAL A 580 46.03 28.08 -6.96
C VAL A 580 46.73 27.80 -5.64
N LYS A 581 45.99 27.43 -4.58
CA LYS A 581 46.54 27.25 -3.22
C LYS A 581 47.53 26.07 -3.09
N ILE A 582 47.46 25.10 -4.00
CA ILE A 582 48.44 23.99 -4.08
C ILE A 582 49.80 24.44 -4.69
N LYS A 583 49.87 25.56 -5.40
CA LYS A 583 51.15 26.09 -5.95
C LYS A 583 52.12 26.55 -4.86
N ASP A 584 51.62 26.89 -3.68
CA ASP A 584 52.44 27.31 -2.53
C ASP A 584 53.14 26.12 -1.83
N MET A 585 53.02 24.90 -2.36
CA MET A 585 53.72 23.71 -1.85
C MET A 585 55.09 23.53 -2.52
N PRO A 586 56.10 22.93 -1.85
CA PRO A 586 57.40 22.67 -2.46
C PRO A 586 57.27 21.87 -3.76
N SER A 587 57.98 22.29 -4.82
CA SER A 587 57.95 21.62 -6.13
C SER A 587 58.38 20.16 -6.08
N GLU A 588 59.30 19.82 -5.19
CA GLU A 588 59.74 18.45 -4.92
C GLU A 588 58.61 17.58 -4.33
N TRP A 589 57.85 18.12 -3.38
CA TRP A 589 56.68 17.46 -2.79
C TRP A 589 55.54 17.30 -3.81
N LEU A 590 55.31 18.29 -4.67
CA LEU A 590 54.32 18.21 -5.76
C LEU A 590 54.69 17.10 -6.77
N SER A 591 55.97 16.99 -7.13
CA SER A 591 56.48 15.93 -8.00
C SER A 591 56.38 14.55 -7.36
N GLU A 592 56.73 14.42 -6.07
CA GLU A 592 56.55 13.19 -5.29
C GLU A 592 55.07 12.77 -5.20
N LEU A 593 54.15 13.71 -4.97
CA LEU A 593 52.71 13.45 -4.89
C LEU A 593 52.13 13.06 -6.25
N HIS A 594 52.52 13.75 -7.33
CA HIS A 594 52.12 13.40 -8.69
C HIS A 594 52.58 11.99 -9.06
N LYS A 595 53.85 11.66 -8.78
CA LYS A 595 54.42 10.33 -9.02
C LYS A 595 53.75 9.25 -8.16
N ALA A 596 53.58 9.48 -6.86
CA ALA A 596 52.95 8.53 -5.97
C ALA A 596 51.48 8.27 -6.33
N SER A 597 50.75 9.28 -6.81
CA SER A 597 49.37 9.15 -7.26
C SER A 597 49.26 8.46 -8.62
N SER A 598 50.15 8.79 -9.57
CA SER A 598 50.23 8.16 -10.89
C SER A 598 50.63 6.68 -10.82
N GLU A 599 51.52 6.32 -9.90
CA GLU A 599 51.94 4.94 -9.63
C GLU A 599 51.04 4.23 -8.59
N LEU A 600 49.89 4.81 -8.22
CA LEU A 600 48.90 4.26 -7.27
C LEU A 600 49.48 3.82 -5.91
N ARG A 601 50.57 4.46 -5.46
CA ARG A 601 51.26 4.17 -4.19
C ARG A 601 50.54 4.81 -2.99
N GLY A 602 49.30 4.39 -2.72
CA GLY A 602 48.41 5.00 -1.72
C GLY A 602 49.03 5.24 -0.33
N LYS A 603 49.89 4.33 0.16
CA LYS A 603 50.64 4.54 1.43
C LYS A 603 51.56 5.77 1.37
N LYS A 604 52.28 5.99 0.27
CA LYS A 604 53.15 7.16 0.10
C LYS A 604 52.35 8.43 -0.15
N VAL A 605 51.21 8.35 -0.84
CA VAL A 605 50.26 9.48 -0.97
C VAL A 605 49.76 9.94 0.40
N MET A 606 49.30 9.03 1.25
CA MET A 606 48.84 9.37 2.61
C MET A 606 49.95 9.90 3.51
N GLN A 607 51.19 9.41 3.37
CA GLN A 607 52.35 9.97 4.06
C GLN A 607 52.58 11.43 3.66
N LEU A 608 52.68 11.72 2.34
CA LEU A 608 52.88 13.07 1.82
C LEU A 608 51.77 14.04 2.26
N ILE A 609 50.51 13.57 2.36
CA ILE A 609 49.37 14.36 2.85
C ILE A 609 49.48 14.68 4.35
N ASN A 610 50.02 13.77 5.16
CA ASN A 610 50.28 14.01 6.58
C ASN A 610 51.48 14.94 6.81
N ASP A 611 52.41 15.02 5.85
CA ASP A 611 53.59 15.90 5.87
C ASP A 611 53.26 17.36 5.45
N ILE A 612 51.98 17.71 5.25
CA ILE A 612 51.54 19.08 4.89
C ILE A 612 51.69 20.02 6.11
N PRO A 613 52.32 21.21 5.96
CA PRO A 613 52.50 22.14 7.07
C PRO A 613 51.18 22.65 7.70
N PRO A 614 51.14 22.87 9.03
CA PRO A 614 50.00 23.48 9.71
C PRO A 614 49.71 24.87 9.14
N GLY A 615 48.43 25.17 8.92
CA GLY A 615 47.97 26.36 8.17
C GLY A 615 47.43 26.07 6.76
N LYS A 616 47.58 24.83 6.24
CA LYS A 616 47.00 24.38 4.95
C LYS A 616 46.00 23.23 5.08
N GLU A 617 45.26 23.21 6.19
CA GLU A 617 44.36 22.11 6.58
C GLU A 617 43.27 21.80 5.53
N ALA A 618 42.75 22.83 4.83
CA ALA A 618 41.76 22.64 3.77
C ALA A 618 42.29 21.81 2.57
N ILE A 619 43.58 21.96 2.23
CA ILE A 619 44.24 21.18 1.17
C ILE A 619 44.44 19.74 1.66
N ALA A 620 44.95 19.58 2.90
CA ALA A 620 45.16 18.27 3.49
C ALA A 620 43.85 17.47 3.58
N ALA A 621 42.76 18.10 4.01
CA ALA A 621 41.44 17.48 4.11
C ALA A 621 40.91 17.01 2.74
N GLN A 622 41.03 17.81 1.68
CA GLN A 622 40.58 17.41 0.34
C GLN A 622 41.47 16.35 -0.32
N LEU A 623 42.79 16.47 -0.24
CA LEU A 623 43.71 15.44 -0.75
C LEU A 623 43.53 14.11 0.00
N LYS A 624 43.32 14.17 1.31
CA LYS A 624 42.99 13.00 2.14
C LYS A 624 41.67 12.35 1.70
N ASN A 625 40.62 13.14 1.50
CA ASN A 625 39.34 12.66 0.98
C ASN A 625 39.50 11.94 -0.37
N PHE A 626 40.27 12.52 -1.31
CA PHE A 626 40.55 11.85 -2.59
C PHE A 626 41.35 10.55 -2.41
N ALA A 627 42.37 10.54 -1.54
CA ALA A 627 43.20 9.36 -1.30
C ALA A 627 42.45 8.22 -0.59
N GLU A 628 41.65 8.53 0.43
CA GLU A 628 40.82 7.55 1.17
C GLU A 628 39.71 6.97 0.29
N ASN A 629 39.20 7.73 -0.68
CA ASN A 629 38.25 7.26 -1.70
C ASN A 629 38.90 6.69 -2.97
N TYR A 630 40.21 6.42 -2.96
CA TYR A 630 41.00 5.88 -4.09
C TYR A 630 40.95 6.73 -5.39
N GLN A 631 40.58 8.01 -5.31
CA GLN A 631 40.46 8.97 -6.43
C GLN A 631 41.82 9.60 -6.80
N PHE A 632 42.85 8.77 -6.99
CA PHE A 632 44.20 9.23 -7.34
C PHE A 632 44.25 9.95 -8.70
N ASP A 633 43.34 9.64 -9.62
CA ASP A 633 43.20 10.32 -10.91
C ASP A 633 42.81 11.80 -10.76
N ARG A 634 42.03 12.15 -9.72
CA ARG A 634 41.69 13.54 -9.40
C ARG A 634 42.88 14.30 -8.84
N ILE A 635 43.70 13.67 -7.99
CA ILE A 635 44.95 14.26 -7.50
C ILE A 635 45.89 14.55 -8.68
N VAL A 636 46.05 13.59 -9.60
CA VAL A 636 46.85 13.76 -10.83
C VAL A 636 46.29 14.88 -11.72
N LYS A 637 44.98 14.94 -11.96
CA LYS A 637 44.35 16.02 -12.76
C LYS A 637 44.55 17.40 -12.13
N LEU A 638 44.42 17.52 -10.81
CA LEU A 638 44.60 18.77 -10.07
C LEU A 638 46.06 19.27 -10.21
N LEU A 639 47.03 18.36 -10.08
CA LEU A 639 48.45 18.66 -10.28
C LEU A 639 48.77 19.02 -11.73
N ASN A 640 48.23 18.31 -12.72
CA ASN A 640 48.44 18.60 -14.15
C ASN A 640 47.85 19.95 -14.60
N PHE A 641 46.75 20.40 -13.98
CA PHE A 641 46.24 21.76 -14.19
C PHE A 641 47.21 22.84 -13.71
N SER A 642 48.12 22.54 -12.78
CA SER A 642 49.08 23.51 -12.25
C SER A 642 50.29 23.75 -13.18
N ASP A 643 50.67 22.77 -14.01
CA ASP A 643 51.79 22.90 -14.97
C ASP A 643 51.39 23.67 -16.24
N ASN A 644 50.17 23.48 -16.75
CA ASN A 644 49.69 24.21 -17.95
C ASN A 644 49.61 25.74 -17.78
N ILE A 645 49.69 26.26 -16.55
CA ILE A 645 49.66 27.70 -16.24
C ILE A 645 51.09 28.30 -16.19
N LYS A 646 52.16 27.49 -16.29
CA LYS A 646 53.55 27.98 -16.36
C LYS A 646 54.05 28.26 -17.78
N SER A 647 53.23 28.01 -18.80
CA SER A 647 53.56 28.19 -20.22
C SER A 647 52.63 29.18 -20.95
N GLY A 648 52.04 30.11 -20.20
CA GLY A 648 51.25 31.25 -20.70
C GLY A 648 51.80 32.58 -20.20
#